data_AF-A0A7M3ZXQ4-F1
#
_entry.id   AF-A0A7M3ZXQ4-F1
#
_cell.length_a   1.000
_cell.length_b   1.000
_cell.length_c   1.000
_cell.angle_alpha   90.00
_cell.angle_beta   90.00
_cell.angle_gamma   90.00
#
_symmetry.space_group_name_H-M   'P 1'
#
loop_
_entity.id
_entity.type
_entity.pdbx_description
1 polymer ?
#
loop_
_entity_poly.entity_id
_entity_poly.type
_entity_poly.pdbx_seq_one_letter_code
_entity_poly.pdbx_strand_id
1 'polypeptide(L)'
;MIEGWLLDVHQNASGTGMIAWVIDEQGMPHACSVDWNPVIHVHAPLRELDRLEHWLMQPELRQRFGIERMDSTRARLDLESERGVDVLEIEVGRHSQVRALAEHIEARGDFHRYKLYSVDAHVAQRFLNEHSCIPFQRVQWSNADGRLEPLTVAASLDTFPPFHVAKLEMEFAAGQGMPSLGDAVECIRLETVHEPGFSPPPTTHSFVFDRTAYASIADMLSAFQSALQAMDPDVLLTAGGDQRWFPWLVEQSEVHGRSLALGRTAESLQQSTHQRTIHSYGQTRHRHGSFFLNGRLHLDLKNSFIVNEGGLAGLFELAQHSRQSAQIISRLSPGSVISAIQMRVAMDDGVLVPWKKNRPEDTKSALDLLQADRGGLYLDSRPGVHASVIELDFASLFPSIIATRNISPETLNCSCCQPASSGVASGVVPLHPDAAAQEFRDRAVRSRFGHGLFPLSNEKALSVPGLNMHTCGRTHGFLGRVVAPIIERRRELKRQRQRKGDAYDLRQNALKWLLVTCFGYTGYRNARFGRIEAHEAICAWSRDLLLRTIEAAQADGWDVLHAIVDCVWLSDLNGRSPDQQRADAEAFARRISDEVGIPLEFEAHYAFIAFLPSRMHGSGSLTKYWAFDGTDYKVRG
;
A
#
# COMPACT_ATOMS: atom_id res chain seq x y z
N MET A 1 -21.17 15.61 -22.88
CA MET A 1 -20.17 15.46 -21.80
C MET A 1 -20.78 14.57 -20.75
N ILE A 2 -19.97 13.72 -20.13
CA ILE A 2 -20.41 12.83 -19.07
C ILE A 2 -19.66 13.26 -17.81
N GLU A 3 -20.38 13.47 -16.72
CA GLU A 3 -19.81 13.81 -15.42
C GLU A 3 -20.28 12.80 -14.40
N GLY A 4 -19.36 12.33 -13.56
CA GLY A 4 -19.67 11.28 -12.61
C GLY A 4 -18.45 10.82 -11.83
N TRP A 5 -18.57 9.68 -11.15
CA TRP A 5 -17.50 9.08 -10.37
C TRP A 5 -16.77 7.99 -11.15
N LEU A 6 -15.44 8.03 -11.14
CA LEU A 6 -14.61 7.02 -11.78
C LEU A 6 -14.66 5.69 -11.01
N LEU A 7 -15.34 4.68 -11.55
CA LEU A 7 -15.46 3.36 -10.91
C LEU A 7 -14.19 2.52 -11.09
N ASP A 8 -13.75 2.34 -12.33
CA ASP A 8 -12.60 1.51 -12.67
C ASP A 8 -12.03 1.88 -14.05
N VAL A 9 -10.81 1.45 -14.33
CA VAL A 9 -10.19 1.55 -15.65
C VAL A 9 -9.59 0.23 -16.07
N HIS A 10 -9.78 -0.16 -17.33
CA HIS A 10 -9.19 -1.38 -17.88
C HIS A 10 -8.84 -1.20 -19.35
N GLN A 11 -8.13 -2.17 -19.91
CA GLN A 11 -7.78 -2.16 -21.33
C GLN A 11 -9.01 -2.48 -22.19
N ASN A 12 -9.09 -1.89 -23.38
CA ASN A 12 -10.08 -2.31 -24.36
C ASN A 12 -9.78 -3.74 -24.89
N ALA A 13 -10.74 -4.35 -25.59
CA ALA A 13 -10.62 -5.72 -26.07
C ALA A 13 -9.42 -5.95 -27.03
N SER A 14 -9.01 -4.93 -27.78
CA SER A 14 -7.85 -4.99 -28.67
C SER A 14 -6.51 -4.79 -27.95
N GLY A 15 -6.51 -4.30 -26.70
CA GLY A 15 -5.32 -3.96 -25.93
C GLY A 15 -4.52 -2.78 -26.51
N THR A 16 -5.21 -1.87 -27.21
CA THR A 16 -4.65 -0.70 -27.91
C THR A 16 -5.17 0.63 -27.36
N GLY A 17 -5.80 0.59 -26.19
CA GLY A 17 -6.43 1.75 -25.55
C GLY A 17 -7.06 1.36 -24.22
N MET A 18 -7.64 2.34 -23.55
CA MET A 18 -8.22 2.19 -22.21
C MET A 18 -9.70 2.52 -22.23
N ILE A 19 -10.45 1.88 -21.34
CA ILE A 19 -11.86 2.17 -21.05
C ILE A 19 -11.93 2.60 -19.59
N ALA A 20 -12.42 3.82 -19.38
CA ALA A 20 -12.74 4.35 -18.06
C ALA A 20 -14.24 4.26 -17.83
N TRP A 21 -14.65 3.63 -16.73
CA TRP A 21 -16.06 3.54 -16.35
C TRP A 21 -16.43 4.67 -15.41
N VAL A 22 -17.38 5.50 -15.83
CA VAL A 22 -17.86 6.65 -15.07
C VAL A 22 -19.32 6.40 -14.70
N ILE A 23 -19.65 6.48 -13.42
CA ILE A 23 -21.03 6.39 -12.93
C ILE A 23 -21.57 7.80 -12.75
N ASP A 24 -22.60 8.19 -13.49
CA ASP A 24 -23.18 9.54 -13.39
C ASP A 24 -24.01 9.73 -12.11
N GLU A 25 -24.53 10.95 -11.92
CA GLU A 25 -25.35 11.31 -10.75
C GLU A 25 -26.66 10.52 -10.65
N GLN A 26 -27.12 9.91 -11.75
CA GLN A 26 -28.31 9.05 -11.78
C GLN A 26 -27.97 7.58 -11.49
N GLY A 27 -26.69 7.25 -11.29
CA GLY A 27 -26.22 5.88 -11.10
C GLY A 27 -26.03 5.11 -12.40
N MET A 28 -26.10 5.76 -13.56
CA MET A 28 -25.93 5.10 -14.85
C MET A 28 -24.43 4.96 -15.18
N PRO A 29 -23.96 3.75 -15.56
CA PRO A 29 -22.59 3.53 -15.97
C PRO A 29 -22.34 3.94 -17.42
N HIS A 30 -21.21 4.62 -17.66
CA HIS A 30 -20.76 5.05 -18.97
C HIS A 30 -19.37 4.52 -19.28
N ALA A 31 -19.22 3.83 -20.41
CA ALA A 31 -17.93 3.37 -20.91
C ALA A 31 -17.25 4.48 -21.74
N CYS A 32 -16.21 5.09 -21.18
CA CYS A 32 -15.47 6.18 -21.81
C CYS A 32 -14.18 5.63 -22.44
N SER A 33 -14.13 5.52 -23.77
CA SER A 33 -12.93 5.07 -24.49
C SER A 33 -11.90 6.20 -24.54
N VAL A 34 -10.65 5.86 -24.25
CA VAL A 34 -9.51 6.78 -24.27
C VAL A 34 -8.35 6.12 -25.00
N ASP A 35 -7.88 6.77 -26.07
CA ASP A 35 -6.69 6.34 -26.80
C ASP A 35 -5.46 6.58 -25.93
N TRP A 36 -4.77 5.49 -25.59
CA TRP A 36 -3.62 5.55 -24.69
C TRP A 36 -2.72 4.35 -24.93
N ASN A 37 -1.42 4.61 -25.01
CA ASN A 37 -0.39 3.58 -25.18
C ASN A 37 0.66 3.67 -24.07
N PRO A 38 1.10 2.53 -23.51
CA PRO A 38 2.17 2.49 -22.54
C PRO A 38 3.52 2.80 -23.19
N VAL A 39 4.27 3.66 -22.52
CA VAL A 39 5.67 3.97 -22.86
C VAL A 39 6.63 3.19 -21.97
N ILE A 40 7.65 2.55 -22.55
CA ILE A 40 8.82 2.07 -21.79
C ILE A 40 10.00 3.01 -22.02
N HIS A 41 10.92 3.06 -21.05
CA HIS A 41 12.07 3.94 -21.15
C HIS A 41 13.35 3.12 -21.08
N VAL A 42 14.32 3.46 -21.93
CA VAL A 42 15.63 2.81 -21.99
C VAL A 42 16.73 3.83 -21.74
N HIS A 43 17.60 3.54 -20.79
CA HIS A 43 18.81 4.31 -20.56
C HIS A 43 20.06 3.52 -20.96
N ALA A 44 20.94 4.18 -21.70
CA ALA A 44 22.28 3.74 -22.09
C ALA A 44 23.09 4.97 -22.53
N PRO A 45 24.42 4.86 -22.78
CA PRO A 45 25.17 5.92 -23.45
C PRO A 45 24.54 6.29 -24.79
N LEU A 46 24.56 7.57 -25.17
CA LEU A 46 23.89 8.09 -26.40
C LEU A 46 24.13 7.23 -27.64
N ARG A 47 25.39 6.84 -27.90
CA ARG A 47 25.76 5.99 -29.04
C ARG A 47 25.04 4.63 -29.05
N GLU A 48 24.78 4.06 -27.88
CA GLU A 48 24.04 2.79 -27.76
C GLU A 48 22.54 3.02 -27.90
N LEU A 49 22.01 4.16 -27.45
CA LEU A 49 20.61 4.54 -27.71
C LEU A 49 20.35 4.75 -29.21
N ASP A 50 21.24 5.44 -29.92
CA ASP A 50 21.13 5.63 -31.38
C ASP A 50 21.13 4.28 -32.12
N ARG A 51 21.99 3.35 -31.69
CA ARG A 51 22.06 1.98 -32.23
C ARG A 51 20.79 1.20 -31.95
N LEU A 52 20.23 1.35 -30.75
CA LEU A 52 19.01 0.69 -30.34
C LEU A 52 17.82 1.21 -31.16
N GLU A 53 17.68 2.53 -31.26
CA GLU A 53 16.62 3.18 -32.05
C GLU A 53 16.68 2.73 -33.52
N HIS A 54 17.86 2.76 -34.14
CA HIS A 54 18.04 2.30 -35.52
C HIS A 54 17.68 0.83 -35.71
N TRP A 55 18.01 -0.03 -34.73
CA TRP A 55 17.62 -1.43 -34.76
C TRP A 55 16.10 -1.60 -34.61
N LEU A 56 15.47 -0.93 -33.65
CA LEU A 56 14.02 -0.98 -33.41
C LEU A 56 13.20 -0.41 -34.58
N MET A 57 13.78 0.45 -35.42
CA MET A 57 13.15 0.96 -36.65
C MET A 57 12.96 -0.10 -37.75
N GLN A 58 13.57 -1.29 -37.62
CA GLN A 58 13.36 -2.38 -38.57
C GLN A 58 11.87 -2.76 -38.66
N PRO A 59 11.28 -2.85 -39.88
CA PRO A 59 9.85 -3.11 -40.06
C PRO A 59 9.35 -4.36 -39.31
N GLU A 60 10.17 -5.41 -39.27
CA GLU A 60 9.86 -6.67 -38.61
C GLU A 60 9.68 -6.50 -37.10
N LEU A 61 10.50 -5.66 -36.48
CA LEU A 61 10.44 -5.38 -35.03
C LEU A 61 9.29 -4.44 -34.71
N ARG A 62 9.11 -3.37 -35.50
CA ARG A 62 7.98 -2.44 -35.33
C ARG A 62 6.66 -3.17 -35.43
N GLN A 63 6.50 -4.04 -36.44
CA GLN A 63 5.28 -4.82 -36.63
C GLN A 63 5.10 -5.88 -35.53
N ARG A 64 6.16 -6.60 -35.16
CA ARG A 64 6.09 -7.67 -34.15
C ARG A 64 5.66 -7.13 -32.78
N PHE A 65 6.28 -6.04 -32.34
CA PHE A 65 6.08 -5.49 -30.99
C PHE A 65 5.06 -4.35 -30.96
N GLY A 66 4.59 -3.85 -32.11
CA GLY A 66 3.67 -2.72 -32.18
C GLY A 66 4.32 -1.42 -31.72
N ILE A 67 5.51 -1.09 -32.24
CA ILE A 67 6.23 0.14 -31.88
C ILE A 67 5.67 1.31 -32.69
N GLU A 68 4.91 2.17 -32.01
CA GLU A 68 4.22 3.32 -32.62
C GLU A 68 5.17 4.50 -32.78
N ARG A 69 5.83 4.89 -31.67
CA ARG A 69 6.69 6.06 -31.61
C ARG A 69 7.93 5.79 -30.76
N MET A 70 9.03 6.46 -31.10
CA MET A 70 10.23 6.51 -30.30
C MET A 70 10.72 7.95 -30.23
N ASP A 71 11.02 8.43 -29.03
CA ASP A 71 11.48 9.79 -28.80
C ASP A 71 12.65 9.81 -27.80
N SER A 72 13.54 10.79 -27.95
CA SER A 72 14.55 11.08 -26.94
C SER A 72 14.01 12.12 -25.96
N THR A 73 14.05 11.81 -24.67
CA THR A 73 13.64 12.72 -23.61
C THR A 73 14.66 12.72 -22.46
N ARG A 74 14.48 13.63 -21.50
CA ARG A 74 15.27 13.67 -20.26
C ARG A 74 14.41 13.28 -19.07
N ALA A 75 14.84 12.26 -18.34
CA ALA A 75 14.13 11.77 -17.16
C ALA A 75 15.09 11.47 -16.00
N ARG A 76 14.59 11.49 -14.76
CA ARG A 76 15.35 11.10 -13.57
C ARG A 76 15.29 9.57 -13.43
N LEU A 77 16.44 8.91 -13.35
CA LEU A 77 16.51 7.43 -13.29
C LEU A 77 16.32 6.87 -11.88
N ASP A 78 16.61 7.68 -10.87
CA ASP A 78 16.58 7.29 -9.47
C ASP A 78 16.31 8.52 -8.59
N LEU A 79 16.10 8.25 -7.29
CA LEU A 79 15.79 9.28 -6.30
C LEU A 79 16.99 10.19 -5.99
N GLU A 80 18.22 9.70 -6.18
CA GLU A 80 19.49 10.41 -5.88
C GLU A 80 19.83 11.44 -6.96
N SER A 81 19.39 11.22 -8.19
CA SER A 81 19.67 12.07 -9.34
C SER A 81 18.86 13.37 -9.30
N GLU A 82 19.55 14.50 -9.19
CA GLU A 82 18.94 15.84 -9.30
C GLU A 82 18.68 16.26 -10.75
N ARG A 83 19.45 15.73 -11.71
CA ARG A 83 19.35 16.06 -13.13
C ARG A 83 18.79 14.90 -13.94
N GLY A 84 17.88 15.20 -14.85
CA GLY A 84 17.45 14.23 -15.85
C GLY A 84 18.58 13.87 -16.81
N VAL A 85 18.64 12.61 -17.22
CA VAL A 85 19.56 12.12 -18.25
C VAL A 85 18.78 11.70 -19.49
N ASP A 86 19.48 11.60 -20.62
CA ASP A 86 18.85 11.17 -21.86
C ASP A 86 18.40 9.70 -21.75
N VAL A 87 17.15 9.48 -22.16
CA VAL A 87 16.51 8.17 -22.25
C VAL A 87 15.74 8.09 -23.56
N LEU A 88 15.68 6.88 -24.12
CA LEU A 88 14.82 6.57 -25.26
C LEU A 88 13.45 6.13 -24.74
N GLU A 89 12.42 6.92 -25.02
CA GLU A 89 11.02 6.55 -24.83
C GLU A 89 10.55 5.71 -26.02
N ILE A 90 9.86 4.61 -25.74
CA ILE A 90 9.31 3.71 -26.75
C ILE A 90 7.83 3.49 -26.44
N GLU A 91 6.97 4.03 -27.30
CA GLU A 91 5.52 3.88 -27.23
C GLU A 91 5.10 2.55 -27.87
N VAL A 92 4.40 1.73 -27.11
CA VAL A 92 3.99 0.38 -27.51
C VAL A 92 2.48 0.33 -27.70
N GLY A 93 2.03 0.22 -28.95
CA GLY A 93 0.62 0.23 -29.34
C GLY A 93 -0.18 -1.00 -28.86
N ARG A 94 0.48 -2.06 -28.40
CA ARG A 94 -0.16 -3.24 -27.80
C ARG A 94 0.37 -3.52 -26.41
N HIS A 95 -0.50 -3.42 -25.41
CA HIS A 95 -0.15 -3.59 -24.00
C HIS A 95 0.50 -4.94 -23.70
N SER A 96 0.05 -6.01 -24.37
CA SER A 96 0.59 -7.36 -24.20
C SER A 96 2.04 -7.52 -24.68
N GLN A 97 2.52 -6.63 -25.56
CA GLN A 97 3.87 -6.69 -26.12
C GLN A 97 4.92 -5.94 -25.29
N VAL A 98 4.51 -5.10 -24.33
CA VAL A 98 5.41 -4.28 -23.50
C VAL A 98 6.53 -5.12 -22.88
N ARG A 99 6.16 -6.23 -22.23
CA ARG A 99 7.14 -7.10 -21.57
C ARG A 99 8.02 -7.84 -22.57
N ALA A 100 7.43 -8.36 -23.65
CA ALA A 100 8.16 -9.09 -24.69
C ALA A 100 9.20 -8.19 -25.38
N LEU A 101 8.85 -6.93 -25.65
CA LEU A 101 9.78 -5.93 -26.19
C LEU A 101 10.91 -5.65 -25.20
N ALA A 102 10.58 -5.41 -23.92
CA ALA A 102 11.59 -5.15 -22.89
C ALA A 102 12.59 -6.31 -22.73
N GLU A 103 12.10 -7.56 -22.71
CA GLU A 103 12.93 -8.77 -22.66
C GLU A 103 13.81 -8.90 -23.92
N HIS A 104 13.30 -8.49 -25.08
CA HIS A 104 14.05 -8.52 -26.33
C HIS A 104 15.17 -7.47 -26.37
N ILE A 105 14.91 -6.26 -25.88
CA ILE A 105 15.91 -5.20 -25.73
C ILE A 105 16.98 -5.63 -24.73
N GLU A 106 16.58 -6.19 -23.59
CA GLU A 106 17.50 -6.67 -22.56
C GLU A 106 18.44 -7.75 -23.11
N ALA A 107 17.90 -8.75 -23.82
CA ALA A 107 18.69 -9.80 -24.46
C ALA A 107 19.64 -9.24 -25.53
N ARG A 108 19.21 -8.25 -26.32
CA ARG A 108 20.04 -7.59 -27.34
C ARG A 108 21.24 -6.85 -26.73
N GLY A 109 21.07 -6.36 -25.50
CA GLY A 109 22.09 -5.68 -24.72
C GLY A 109 22.85 -6.56 -23.73
N ASP A 110 22.86 -7.88 -23.92
CA ASP A 110 23.48 -8.85 -23.01
C ASP A 110 23.10 -8.66 -21.53
N PHE A 111 21.87 -8.21 -21.27
CA PHE A 111 21.31 -7.99 -19.93
C PHE A 111 21.97 -6.89 -19.08
N HIS A 112 22.96 -6.17 -19.61
CA HIS A 112 23.67 -5.13 -18.84
C HIS A 112 23.85 -3.80 -19.57
N ARG A 113 23.76 -3.77 -20.92
CA ARG A 113 23.98 -2.54 -21.69
C ARG A 113 22.82 -1.55 -21.59
N TYR A 114 21.60 -2.06 -21.54
CA TYR A 114 20.37 -1.27 -21.50
C TYR A 114 19.71 -1.39 -20.13
N LYS A 115 19.44 -0.26 -19.48
CA LYS A 115 18.62 -0.21 -18.27
C LYS A 115 17.19 0.17 -18.65
N LEU A 116 16.23 -0.70 -18.33
CA LEU A 116 14.82 -0.51 -18.69
C LEU A 116 13.97 -0.07 -17.48
N TYR A 117 13.04 0.83 -17.75
CA TYR A 117 12.14 1.42 -16.78
C TYR A 117 10.69 1.40 -17.29
N SER A 118 9.73 1.50 -16.36
CA SER A 118 8.29 1.58 -16.65
C SER A 118 7.70 0.36 -17.39
N VAL A 119 8.32 -0.82 -17.25
CA VAL A 119 7.94 -2.05 -17.97
C VAL A 119 6.76 -2.78 -17.33
N ASP A 120 6.78 -2.96 -16.02
CA ASP A 120 5.86 -3.85 -15.29
C ASP A 120 4.96 -3.11 -14.29
N ALA A 121 4.90 -1.77 -14.39
CA ALA A 121 3.90 -0.99 -13.68
C ALA A 121 2.51 -1.31 -14.25
N HIS A 122 1.53 -1.49 -13.37
CA HIS A 122 0.16 -1.82 -13.76
C HIS A 122 -0.42 -0.73 -14.67
N VAL A 123 -0.99 -1.17 -15.80
CA VAL A 123 -1.51 -0.28 -16.84
C VAL A 123 -2.53 0.73 -16.32
N ALA A 124 -3.50 0.27 -15.51
CA ALA A 124 -4.50 1.12 -14.89
C ALA A 124 -3.87 2.26 -14.06
N GLN A 125 -2.84 1.97 -13.26
CA GLN A 125 -2.16 2.97 -12.46
C GLN A 125 -1.39 3.98 -13.30
N ARG A 126 -0.71 3.52 -14.35
CA ARG A 126 -0.01 4.42 -15.27
C ARG A 126 -0.98 5.39 -15.95
N PHE A 127 -2.06 4.85 -16.49
CA PHE A 127 -3.13 5.62 -17.11
C PHE A 127 -3.69 6.69 -16.16
N LEU A 128 -4.03 6.29 -14.93
CA LEU A 128 -4.58 7.18 -13.91
C LEU A 128 -3.58 8.27 -13.49
N ASN A 129 -2.30 7.93 -13.35
CA ASN A 129 -1.26 8.90 -13.00
C ASN A 129 -1.07 9.95 -14.10
N GLU A 130 -0.96 9.52 -15.36
CA GLU A 130 -0.76 10.42 -16.50
C GLU A 130 -1.96 11.37 -16.71
N HIS A 131 -3.19 10.91 -16.44
CA HIS A 131 -4.40 11.74 -16.49
C HIS A 131 -4.71 12.48 -15.19
N SER A 132 -3.87 12.32 -14.15
CA SER A 132 -4.12 12.87 -12.80
C SER A 132 -5.48 12.48 -12.20
N CYS A 133 -6.05 11.35 -12.62
CA CYS A 133 -7.31 10.84 -12.13
C CYS A 133 -7.10 9.92 -10.92
N ILE A 134 -8.05 9.93 -9.98
CA ILE A 134 -8.04 9.08 -8.79
C ILE A 134 -9.30 8.21 -8.82
N PRO A 135 -9.22 6.91 -8.48
CA PRO A 135 -10.40 6.07 -8.33
C PRO A 135 -11.45 6.73 -7.42
N PHE A 136 -12.71 6.63 -7.81
CA PHE A 136 -13.88 7.16 -7.08
C PHE A 136 -13.96 8.68 -6.98
N GLN A 137 -13.01 9.41 -7.57
CA GLN A 137 -13.10 10.86 -7.71
C GLN A 137 -14.12 11.22 -8.79
N ARG A 138 -14.70 12.42 -8.68
CA ARG A 138 -15.47 13.02 -9.77
C ARG A 138 -14.57 13.35 -10.97
N VAL A 139 -15.02 12.97 -12.15
CA VAL A 139 -14.33 13.18 -13.43
C VAL A 139 -15.34 13.70 -14.46
N GLN A 140 -14.81 14.37 -15.48
CA GLN A 140 -15.55 14.75 -16.67
C GLN A 140 -14.93 14.06 -17.88
N TRP A 141 -15.80 13.58 -18.77
CA TRP A 141 -15.41 13.04 -20.07
C TRP A 141 -16.04 13.84 -21.21
N SER A 142 -15.18 14.23 -22.16
CA SER A 142 -15.56 14.89 -23.41
C SER A 142 -15.51 13.89 -24.57
N ASN A 143 -16.67 13.57 -25.14
CA ASN A 143 -16.76 12.72 -26.33
C ASN A 143 -16.11 13.37 -27.57
N ALA A 144 -16.08 14.70 -27.63
CA ALA A 144 -15.50 15.42 -28.77
C ALA A 144 -13.96 15.30 -28.78
N ASP A 145 -13.35 15.27 -27.60
CA ASP A 145 -11.88 15.30 -27.45
C ASP A 145 -11.30 13.94 -27.05
N GLY A 146 -12.13 12.97 -26.65
CA GLY A 146 -11.71 11.67 -26.14
C GLY A 146 -10.95 11.76 -24.82
N ARG A 147 -11.16 12.83 -24.05
CA ARG A 147 -10.38 13.15 -22.84
C ARG A 147 -11.14 12.85 -21.56
N LEU A 148 -10.43 12.30 -20.59
CA LEU A 148 -10.85 12.10 -19.21
C LEU A 148 -10.10 13.06 -18.32
N GLU A 149 -10.81 13.92 -17.60
CA GLU A 149 -10.21 14.96 -16.76
C GLU A 149 -10.79 14.92 -15.34
N PRO A 150 -9.95 15.10 -14.30
CA PRO A 150 -10.43 15.18 -12.93
C PRO A 150 -11.16 16.50 -12.69
N LEU A 151 -12.34 16.44 -12.06
CA LEU A 151 -13.03 17.65 -11.61
C LEU A 151 -12.38 18.15 -10.32
N THR A 152 -11.96 19.42 -10.31
CA THR A 152 -11.33 20.09 -9.16
C THR A 152 -12.37 20.46 -8.10
N VAL A 153 -13.13 19.50 -7.63
CA VAL A 153 -13.98 19.68 -6.45
C VAL A 153 -13.11 19.36 -5.24
N ALA A 154 -13.13 20.21 -4.20
CA ALA A 154 -12.59 19.85 -2.89
C ALA A 154 -13.33 18.58 -2.44
N ALA A 155 -12.70 17.42 -2.66
CA ALA A 155 -13.33 16.15 -2.37
C ALA A 155 -13.66 16.14 -0.88
N SER A 156 -14.95 16.01 -0.54
CA SER A 156 -15.32 15.46 0.75
C SER A 156 -14.75 14.05 0.75
N LEU A 157 -13.58 13.88 1.36
CA LEU A 157 -12.91 12.59 1.48
C LEU A 157 -13.70 11.63 2.37
N ASP A 158 -14.81 12.05 2.97
CA ASP A 158 -15.43 11.33 4.08
C ASP A 158 -16.57 10.40 3.64
N THR A 159 -17.10 10.55 2.41
CA THR A 159 -18.14 9.65 1.89
C THR A 159 -17.78 9.18 0.49
N PHE A 160 -17.75 7.86 0.29
CA PHE A 160 -17.56 7.28 -1.04
C PHE A 160 -18.82 7.47 -1.89
N PRO A 161 -18.69 7.43 -3.23
CA PRO A 161 -19.84 7.53 -4.12
C PRO A 161 -20.88 6.46 -3.79
N PRO A 162 -22.17 6.71 -4.06
CA PRO A 162 -23.27 5.79 -3.73
C PRO A 162 -23.34 4.60 -4.70
N PHE A 163 -22.22 3.90 -4.89
CA PHE A 163 -22.13 2.73 -5.75
C PHE A 163 -23.07 1.62 -5.27
N HIS A 164 -23.74 0.97 -6.21
CA HIS A 164 -24.62 -0.13 -5.91
C HIS A 164 -23.80 -1.39 -5.61
N VAL A 165 -23.86 -1.85 -4.35
CA VAL A 165 -23.15 -3.05 -3.90
C VAL A 165 -24.12 -4.24 -3.86
N ALA A 166 -23.74 -5.32 -4.52
CA ALA A 166 -24.45 -6.59 -4.47
C ALA A 166 -23.53 -7.71 -3.96
N LYS A 167 -24.10 -8.65 -3.24
CA LYS A 167 -23.45 -9.88 -2.78
C LYS A 167 -24.00 -11.05 -3.59
N LEU A 168 -23.07 -11.84 -4.13
CA LEU A 168 -23.36 -13.12 -4.77
C LEU A 168 -23.02 -14.23 -3.78
N GLU A 169 -23.89 -15.21 -3.65
CA GLU A 169 -23.64 -16.45 -2.92
C GLU A 169 -24.06 -17.65 -3.75
N MET A 170 -23.28 -18.72 -3.68
CA MET A 170 -23.58 -19.98 -4.37
C MET A 170 -23.49 -21.14 -3.37
N GLU A 171 -24.58 -21.88 -3.26
CA GLU A 171 -24.71 -23.08 -2.46
C GLU A 171 -24.58 -24.30 -3.37
N PHE A 172 -23.76 -25.26 -2.96
CA PHE A 172 -23.52 -26.50 -3.68
C PHE A 172 -23.98 -27.66 -2.82
N ALA A 173 -24.46 -28.73 -3.46
CA ALA A 173 -24.89 -29.94 -2.78
C ALA A 173 -23.77 -30.48 -1.89
N ALA A 174 -24.09 -30.74 -0.62
CA ALA A 174 -23.14 -31.23 0.37
C ALA A 174 -22.66 -32.65 0.01
N GLY A 175 -21.58 -32.75 -0.76
CA GLY A 175 -20.82 -33.99 -0.86
C GLY A 175 -20.16 -34.31 0.48
N GLN A 176 -20.01 -35.60 0.83
CA GLN A 176 -19.16 -36.00 1.94
C GLN A 176 -17.69 -35.74 1.56
N GLY A 177 -17.19 -34.53 1.74
CA GLY A 177 -15.81 -34.16 1.42
C GLY A 177 -15.57 -32.66 1.24
N MET A 178 -14.34 -32.32 0.83
CA MET A 178 -14.01 -30.97 0.39
C MET A 178 -14.73 -30.66 -0.92
N PRO A 179 -15.29 -29.44 -1.09
CA PRO A 179 -15.87 -28.95 -2.32
C PRO A 179 -15.14 -29.35 -3.61
N SER A 180 -15.85 -29.97 -4.55
CA SER A 180 -15.30 -30.32 -5.87
C SER A 180 -15.92 -29.48 -7.00
N LEU A 181 -15.24 -29.40 -8.14
CA LEU A 181 -15.74 -28.74 -9.35
C LEU A 181 -16.94 -29.47 -9.96
N GLY A 182 -17.09 -30.78 -9.73
CA GLY A 182 -18.21 -31.58 -10.23
C GLY A 182 -19.48 -31.51 -9.37
N ASP A 183 -19.46 -30.77 -8.25
CA ASP A 183 -20.61 -30.68 -7.37
C ASP A 183 -21.75 -29.89 -8.03
N ALA A 184 -23.00 -30.36 -7.86
CA ALA A 184 -24.16 -29.66 -8.38
C ALA A 184 -24.44 -28.40 -7.56
N VAL A 185 -24.66 -27.27 -8.24
CA VAL A 185 -25.20 -26.06 -7.59
C VAL A 185 -26.65 -26.33 -7.18
N GLU A 186 -26.99 -25.99 -5.94
CA GLU A 186 -28.35 -26.07 -5.43
C GLU A 186 -29.05 -24.72 -5.54
N CYS A 187 -28.34 -23.64 -5.21
CA CYS A 187 -28.90 -22.31 -5.14
C CYS A 187 -27.86 -21.24 -5.53
N ILE A 188 -28.29 -20.22 -6.28
CA ILE A 188 -27.55 -18.96 -6.45
C ILE A 188 -28.39 -17.84 -5.84
N ARG A 189 -27.78 -17.02 -4.99
CA ARG A 189 -28.40 -15.84 -4.41
C ARG A 189 -27.66 -14.59 -4.84
N LEU A 190 -28.41 -13.57 -5.26
CA LEU A 190 -27.89 -12.25 -5.59
C LEU A 190 -28.71 -11.21 -4.83
N GLU A 191 -28.06 -10.49 -3.92
CA GLU A 191 -28.73 -9.54 -3.03
C GLU A 191 -28.02 -8.19 -2.99
N THR A 192 -28.79 -7.11 -2.94
CA THR A 192 -28.25 -5.78 -2.66
C THR A 192 -27.89 -5.68 -1.19
N VAL A 193 -26.67 -5.21 -0.89
CA VAL A 193 -26.16 -5.07 0.47
C VAL A 193 -25.71 -3.64 0.74
N HIS A 194 -25.68 -3.27 2.02
CA HIS A 194 -25.19 -1.97 2.46
C HIS A 194 -23.88 -2.16 3.23
N GLU A 195 -22.85 -1.42 2.82
CA GLU A 195 -21.52 -1.45 3.42
C GLU A 195 -21.21 -0.13 4.14
N PRO A 196 -20.50 -0.15 5.28
CA PRO A 196 -20.15 1.08 5.99
C PRO A 196 -19.33 2.03 5.11
N GLY A 197 -19.74 3.31 5.07
CA GLY A 197 -19.05 4.36 4.32
C GLY A 197 -19.64 4.64 2.93
N PHE A 198 -20.64 3.86 2.53
CA PHE A 198 -21.43 4.06 1.32
C PHE A 198 -22.80 4.60 1.68
N SER A 199 -23.45 5.33 0.78
CA SER A 199 -24.87 5.68 0.98
C SER A 199 -25.73 4.42 0.91
N PRO A 200 -26.82 4.34 1.68
CA PRO A 200 -27.77 3.24 1.55
C PRO A 200 -28.37 3.22 0.13
N PRO A 201 -28.55 2.04 -0.47
CA PRO A 201 -29.11 1.94 -1.81
C PRO A 201 -30.57 2.41 -1.82
N PRO A 202 -31.03 3.10 -2.88
CA PRO A 202 -32.41 3.58 -2.97
C PRO A 202 -33.42 2.42 -3.10
N THR A 203 -33.00 1.32 -3.71
CA THR A 203 -33.79 0.10 -3.89
C THR A 203 -32.95 -1.12 -3.53
N THR A 204 -33.54 -2.04 -2.77
CA THR A 204 -32.95 -3.34 -2.44
C THR A 204 -33.55 -4.41 -3.35
N HIS A 205 -32.69 -5.10 -4.08
CA HIS A 205 -33.07 -6.22 -4.93
C HIS A 205 -32.54 -7.53 -4.33
N SER A 206 -33.35 -8.60 -4.39
CA SER A 206 -32.94 -9.95 -3.98
C SER A 206 -33.49 -10.96 -4.98
N PHE A 207 -32.61 -11.79 -5.52
CA PHE A 207 -32.95 -12.87 -6.43
C PHE A 207 -32.39 -14.19 -5.90
N VAL A 208 -33.20 -15.24 -6.00
CA VAL A 208 -32.86 -16.59 -5.60
C VAL A 208 -33.15 -17.51 -6.77
N PHE A 209 -32.15 -18.29 -7.17
CA PHE A 209 -32.22 -19.23 -8.28
C PHE A 209 -32.05 -20.65 -7.73
N ASP A 210 -33.16 -21.30 -7.42
CA ASP A 210 -33.13 -22.69 -6.95
C ASP A 210 -33.02 -23.64 -8.14
N ARG A 211 -32.06 -24.59 -8.08
CA ARG A 211 -31.78 -25.53 -9.17
C ARG A 211 -33.02 -26.29 -9.62
N THR A 212 -33.93 -26.64 -8.71
CA THR A 212 -35.15 -27.40 -8.98
C THR A 212 -36.21 -26.60 -9.77
N ALA A 213 -36.11 -25.27 -9.80
CA ALA A 213 -37.03 -24.39 -10.52
C ALA A 213 -36.72 -24.28 -12.03
N TYR A 214 -35.58 -24.81 -12.48
CA TYR A 214 -35.12 -24.70 -13.86
C TYR A 214 -34.96 -26.07 -14.53
N ALA A 215 -35.37 -26.14 -15.80
CA ALA A 215 -35.25 -27.36 -16.61
C ALA A 215 -33.78 -27.81 -16.79
N SER A 216 -32.87 -26.85 -16.88
CA SER A 216 -31.43 -27.10 -17.05
C SER A 216 -30.58 -26.09 -16.27
N ILE A 217 -29.31 -26.43 -16.02
CA ILE A 217 -28.31 -25.51 -15.45
C ILE A 217 -28.13 -24.31 -16.40
N ALA A 218 -28.11 -24.55 -17.72
CA ALA A 218 -27.97 -23.51 -18.72
C ALA A 218 -29.09 -22.44 -18.62
N ASP A 219 -30.33 -22.85 -18.38
CA ASP A 219 -31.46 -21.91 -18.23
C ASP A 219 -31.42 -21.16 -16.90
N MET A 220 -30.99 -21.83 -15.82
CA MET A 220 -30.72 -21.20 -14.53
C MET A 220 -29.63 -20.12 -14.65
N LEU A 221 -28.53 -20.42 -15.33
CA LEU A 221 -27.42 -19.50 -15.56
C LEU A 221 -27.82 -18.32 -16.46
N SER A 222 -28.64 -18.54 -17.49
CA SER A 222 -29.21 -17.46 -18.31
C SER A 222 -30.14 -16.55 -17.50
N ALA A 223 -30.97 -17.12 -16.62
CA ALA A 223 -31.82 -16.34 -15.72
C ALA A 223 -30.98 -15.53 -14.71
N PHE A 224 -29.95 -16.13 -14.13
CA PHE A 224 -28.99 -15.44 -13.25
C PHE A 224 -28.30 -14.26 -13.95
N GLN A 225 -27.75 -14.46 -15.15
CA GLN A 225 -27.13 -13.38 -15.91
C GLN A 225 -28.12 -12.25 -16.20
N SER A 226 -29.35 -12.59 -16.61
CA SER A 226 -30.39 -11.60 -16.90
C SER A 226 -30.74 -10.78 -15.65
N ALA A 227 -30.79 -11.42 -14.48
CA ALA A 227 -31.03 -10.72 -13.22
C ALA A 227 -29.84 -9.85 -12.77
N LEU A 228 -28.60 -10.31 -12.97
CA LEU A 228 -27.42 -9.49 -12.71
C LEU A 228 -27.38 -8.25 -13.61
N GLN A 229 -27.74 -8.40 -14.88
CA GLN A 229 -27.85 -7.28 -15.83
C GLN A 229 -28.99 -6.33 -15.48
N ALA A 230 -30.12 -6.84 -15.00
CA ALA A 230 -31.24 -6.01 -14.55
C ALA A 230 -30.95 -5.29 -13.22
N MET A 231 -30.21 -5.92 -12.30
CA MET A 231 -29.77 -5.31 -11.05
C MET A 231 -28.68 -4.26 -11.29
N ASP A 232 -27.80 -4.50 -12.25
CA ASP A 232 -26.66 -3.67 -12.64
C ASP A 232 -25.75 -3.16 -11.49
N PRO A 233 -25.28 -4.02 -10.56
CA PRO A 233 -24.46 -3.56 -9.45
C PRO A 233 -23.07 -3.06 -9.89
N ASP A 234 -22.59 -1.98 -9.29
CA ASP A 234 -21.24 -1.44 -9.48
C ASP A 234 -20.18 -2.31 -8.84
N VAL A 235 -20.50 -2.91 -7.69
CA VAL A 235 -19.61 -3.76 -6.90
C VAL A 235 -20.28 -5.12 -6.67
N LEU A 236 -19.60 -6.19 -7.05
CA LEU A 236 -20.02 -7.57 -6.81
C LEU A 236 -19.10 -8.22 -5.77
N LEU A 237 -19.66 -8.48 -4.59
CA LEU A 237 -18.98 -9.15 -3.48
C LEU A 237 -19.18 -10.66 -3.55
N THR A 238 -18.10 -11.40 -3.32
CA THR A 238 -18.14 -12.86 -3.21
C THR A 238 -17.34 -13.35 -1.99
N ALA A 239 -17.61 -14.56 -1.52
CA ALA A 239 -16.87 -15.19 -0.42
C ALA A 239 -16.26 -16.54 -0.87
N GLY A 240 -15.19 -16.46 -1.67
CA GLY A 240 -14.59 -17.59 -2.38
C GLY A 240 -14.92 -17.63 -3.87
N GLY A 241 -15.25 -16.47 -4.46
CA GLY A 241 -15.58 -16.34 -5.87
C GLY A 241 -14.43 -16.70 -6.80
N ASP A 242 -13.22 -16.20 -6.51
CA ASP A 242 -12.00 -16.51 -7.28
C ASP A 242 -11.60 -18.00 -7.14
N GLN A 243 -11.92 -18.61 -5.99
CA GLN A 243 -11.50 -19.97 -5.66
C GLN A 243 -12.35 -21.04 -6.34
N ARG A 244 -13.69 -20.92 -6.27
CA ARG A 244 -14.61 -21.99 -6.66
C ARG A 244 -15.66 -21.53 -7.66
N TRP A 245 -16.33 -20.43 -7.36
CA TRP A 245 -17.58 -20.09 -8.04
C TRP A 245 -17.36 -19.70 -9.49
N PHE A 246 -16.43 -18.78 -9.75
CA PHE A 246 -16.18 -18.32 -11.11
C PHE A 246 -15.48 -19.38 -11.97
N PRO A 247 -14.50 -20.16 -11.47
CA PRO A 247 -14.03 -21.34 -12.18
C PRO A 247 -15.16 -22.32 -12.57
N TRP A 248 -16.10 -22.58 -11.65
CA TRP A 248 -17.25 -23.43 -11.94
C TRP A 248 -18.17 -22.82 -13.01
N LEU A 249 -18.46 -21.52 -12.94
CA LEU A 249 -19.28 -20.83 -13.96
C LEU A 249 -18.64 -20.87 -15.35
N VAL A 250 -17.30 -20.75 -15.43
CA VAL A 250 -16.56 -20.91 -16.69
C VAL A 250 -16.73 -22.33 -17.24
N GLU A 251 -16.50 -23.35 -16.40
CA GLU A 251 -16.67 -24.75 -16.80
C GLU A 251 -18.09 -25.05 -17.29
N GLN A 252 -19.12 -24.59 -16.57
CA GLN A 252 -20.52 -24.79 -17.00
C GLN A 252 -20.83 -24.07 -18.31
N SER A 253 -20.22 -22.91 -18.54
CA SER A 253 -20.36 -22.17 -19.81
C SER A 253 -19.79 -22.97 -20.98
N GLU A 254 -18.66 -23.63 -20.78
CA GLU A 254 -18.02 -24.51 -21.77
C GLU A 254 -18.84 -25.78 -22.02
N VAL A 255 -19.28 -26.46 -20.96
CA VAL A 255 -20.07 -27.70 -21.02
C VAL A 255 -21.40 -27.48 -21.76
N HIS A 256 -22.04 -26.34 -21.55
CA HIS A 256 -23.35 -26.04 -22.13
C HIS A 256 -23.30 -25.15 -23.38
N GLY A 257 -22.09 -24.73 -23.81
CA GLY A 257 -21.92 -23.84 -24.96
C GLY A 257 -22.63 -22.49 -24.81
N ARG A 258 -22.84 -22.02 -23.57
CA ARG A 258 -23.47 -20.73 -23.28
C ARG A 258 -22.50 -19.84 -22.53
N SER A 259 -22.00 -18.79 -23.18
CA SER A 259 -21.12 -17.82 -22.52
C SER A 259 -21.87 -17.04 -21.42
N LEU A 260 -21.16 -16.81 -20.31
CA LEU A 260 -21.58 -15.90 -19.24
C LEU A 260 -20.74 -14.62 -19.27
N ALA A 261 -21.37 -13.48 -19.48
CA ALA A 261 -20.78 -12.15 -19.35
C ALA A 261 -21.27 -11.50 -18.05
N LEU A 262 -20.41 -11.49 -17.02
CA LEU A 262 -20.72 -10.90 -15.71
C LEU A 262 -20.29 -9.42 -15.60
N GLY A 263 -19.41 -8.96 -16.50
CA GLY A 263 -19.07 -7.54 -16.64
C GLY A 263 -20.19 -6.73 -17.30
N ARG A 264 -19.96 -5.44 -17.52
CA ARG A 264 -20.79 -4.57 -18.37
C ARG A 264 -20.40 -4.63 -19.85
N THR A 265 -19.28 -5.27 -20.17
CA THR A 265 -18.85 -5.56 -21.53
C THR A 265 -19.34 -6.94 -22.00
N ALA A 266 -19.27 -7.20 -23.30
CA ALA A 266 -19.70 -8.46 -23.91
C ALA A 266 -18.70 -9.63 -23.73
N GLU A 267 -17.57 -9.41 -23.07
CA GLU A 267 -16.58 -10.47 -22.88
C GLU A 267 -17.08 -11.54 -21.93
N SER A 268 -16.86 -12.80 -22.32
CA SER A 268 -17.11 -13.96 -21.47
C SER A 268 -16.26 -13.92 -20.20
N LEU A 269 -16.82 -14.40 -19.09
CA LEU A 269 -16.12 -14.60 -17.84
C LEU A 269 -14.90 -15.50 -18.07
N GLN A 270 -13.74 -15.03 -17.63
CA GLN A 270 -12.49 -15.76 -17.76
C GLN A 270 -11.52 -15.40 -16.64
N GLN A 271 -10.64 -16.33 -16.31
CA GLN A 271 -9.62 -16.12 -15.29
C GLN A 271 -8.62 -15.06 -15.77
N SER A 272 -8.46 -13.98 -15.02
CA SER A 272 -7.63 -12.82 -15.38
C SER A 272 -6.16 -12.99 -14.98
N THR A 273 -5.86 -13.79 -13.95
CA THR A 273 -4.48 -14.02 -13.47
C THR A 273 -4.18 -15.49 -13.22
N HIS A 274 -2.94 -15.92 -13.39
CA HIS A 274 -2.52 -17.28 -13.02
C HIS A 274 -2.61 -17.57 -11.52
N GLN A 275 -2.79 -18.85 -11.17
CA GLN A 275 -2.72 -19.33 -9.79
C GLN A 275 -1.26 -19.47 -9.34
N ARG A 276 -0.98 -19.30 -8.03
CA ARG A 276 0.39 -19.36 -7.49
C ARG A 276 0.42 -20.04 -6.13
N THR A 277 1.40 -20.93 -5.93
CA THR A 277 1.72 -21.51 -4.63
C THR A 277 2.97 -20.83 -4.07
N ILE A 278 2.89 -20.33 -2.84
CA ILE A 278 3.99 -19.65 -2.15
C ILE A 278 4.33 -20.42 -0.87
N HIS A 279 5.60 -20.77 -0.71
CA HIS A 279 6.13 -21.34 0.53
C HIS A 279 6.79 -20.23 1.34
N SER A 280 6.28 -19.94 2.53
CA SER A 280 6.82 -18.89 3.41
C SER A 280 6.69 -19.30 4.87
N TYR A 281 7.77 -19.14 5.65
CA TYR A 281 7.81 -19.42 7.09
C TYR A 281 7.26 -20.82 7.45
N GLY A 282 7.63 -21.84 6.67
CA GLY A 282 7.17 -23.23 6.88
C GLY A 282 5.70 -23.49 6.51
N GLN A 283 4.97 -22.49 6.00
CA GLN A 283 3.60 -22.64 5.51
C GLN A 283 3.57 -22.64 3.98
N THR A 284 2.75 -23.52 3.40
CA THR A 284 2.38 -23.47 1.98
C THR A 284 1.06 -22.74 1.85
N ARG A 285 1.08 -21.58 1.18
CA ARG A 285 -0.12 -20.79 0.88
C ARG A 285 -0.41 -20.86 -0.60
N HIS A 286 -1.64 -21.23 -0.94
CA HIS A 286 -2.13 -21.22 -2.31
C HIS A 286 -2.91 -19.93 -2.57
N ARG A 287 -2.62 -19.26 -3.68
CA ARG A 287 -3.36 -18.10 -4.16
C ARG A 287 -4.06 -18.46 -5.46
N HIS A 288 -5.39 -18.40 -5.43
CA HIS A 288 -6.23 -18.67 -6.58
C HIS A 288 -6.09 -17.56 -7.63
N GLY A 289 -6.40 -17.92 -8.88
CA GLY A 289 -6.42 -17.00 -10.01
C GLY A 289 -7.59 -16.04 -9.86
N SER A 290 -7.34 -14.76 -10.09
CA SER A 290 -8.34 -13.72 -9.90
C SER A 290 -9.19 -13.55 -11.15
N PHE A 291 -10.43 -13.13 -10.95
CA PHE A 291 -11.36 -12.78 -12.02
C PHE A 291 -11.73 -11.30 -11.87
N PHE A 292 -11.48 -10.52 -12.92
CA PHE A 292 -11.89 -9.14 -13.01
C PHE A 292 -13.12 -9.02 -13.91
N LEU A 293 -14.05 -8.16 -13.51
CA LEU A 293 -15.23 -7.86 -14.30
C LEU A 293 -15.03 -6.50 -14.95
N ASN A 294 -15.10 -6.43 -16.28
CA ASN A 294 -14.94 -5.16 -16.97
C ASN A 294 -16.20 -4.31 -16.75
N GLY A 295 -16.02 -3.10 -16.22
CA GLY A 295 -17.12 -2.20 -15.86
C GLY A 295 -17.84 -2.50 -14.56
N ARG A 296 -17.42 -3.51 -13.79
CA ARG A 296 -17.90 -3.78 -12.41
C ARG A 296 -16.72 -4.14 -11.51
N LEU A 297 -16.77 -3.80 -10.24
CA LEU A 297 -15.73 -4.23 -9.30
C LEU A 297 -16.08 -5.60 -8.70
N HIS A 298 -15.37 -6.66 -9.08
CA HIS A 298 -15.46 -7.93 -8.36
C HIS A 298 -14.46 -7.97 -7.19
N LEU A 299 -14.98 -8.16 -5.98
CA LEU A 299 -14.18 -8.25 -4.75
C LEU A 299 -14.46 -9.56 -4.01
N ASP A 300 -13.46 -10.44 -3.96
CA ASP A 300 -13.54 -11.69 -3.20
C ASP A 300 -13.02 -11.49 -1.77
N LEU A 301 -13.92 -11.58 -0.79
CA LEU A 301 -13.64 -11.35 0.62
C LEU A 301 -12.62 -12.36 1.17
N LYS A 302 -12.68 -13.64 0.75
CA LYS A 302 -11.75 -14.67 1.25
C LYS A 302 -10.34 -14.52 0.68
N ASN A 303 -10.23 -13.97 -0.53
CA ASN A 303 -8.95 -13.74 -1.19
C ASN A 303 -8.34 -12.36 -0.89
N SER A 304 -8.99 -11.56 -0.02
CA SER A 304 -8.62 -10.17 0.27
C SER A 304 -8.34 -9.93 1.74
N PHE A 305 -7.06 -9.90 2.11
CA PHE A 305 -6.63 -9.49 3.46
C PHE A 305 -7.08 -8.05 3.78
N ILE A 306 -6.99 -7.15 2.78
CA ILE A 306 -7.32 -5.74 2.96
C ILE A 306 -8.80 -5.54 3.28
N VAL A 307 -9.70 -6.25 2.58
CA VAL A 307 -11.14 -6.11 2.82
C VAL A 307 -11.54 -6.78 4.13
N ASN A 308 -10.89 -7.88 4.53
CA ASN A 308 -11.15 -8.50 5.84
C ASN A 308 -10.80 -7.58 7.01
N GLU A 309 -9.73 -6.80 6.90
CA GLU A 309 -9.26 -5.91 7.96
C GLU A 309 -9.87 -4.50 7.89
N GLY A 310 -10.16 -4.02 6.68
CA GLY A 310 -10.54 -2.63 6.41
C GLY A 310 -11.84 -2.46 5.63
N GLY A 311 -12.59 -3.53 5.34
CA GLY A 311 -13.84 -3.47 4.60
C GLY A 311 -13.70 -2.84 3.20
N LEU A 312 -14.81 -2.50 2.57
CA LEU A 312 -14.79 -1.78 1.30
C LEU A 312 -14.26 -0.36 1.47
N ALA A 313 -14.62 0.33 2.56
CA ALA A 313 -14.18 1.70 2.81
C ALA A 313 -12.65 1.81 2.88
N GLY A 314 -11.98 0.89 3.59
CA GLY A 314 -10.52 0.84 3.66
C GLY A 314 -9.88 0.37 2.36
N LEU A 315 -10.49 -0.54 1.61
CA LEU A 315 -10.02 -0.88 0.26
C LEU A 315 -10.05 0.34 -0.67
N PHE A 316 -11.13 1.11 -0.62
CA PHE A 316 -11.31 2.28 -1.49
C PHE A 316 -10.33 3.39 -1.13
N GLU A 317 -10.06 3.59 0.17
CA GLU A 317 -8.99 4.47 0.66
C GLU A 317 -7.63 4.11 0.02
N LEU A 318 -7.29 2.82 0.03
CA LEU A 318 -6.02 2.35 -0.52
C LEU A 318 -5.96 2.46 -2.05
N ALA A 319 -7.07 2.22 -2.75
CA ALA A 319 -7.17 2.42 -4.20
C ALA A 319 -6.95 3.90 -4.58
N GLN A 320 -7.49 4.84 -3.80
CA GLN A 320 -7.26 6.27 -3.97
C GLN A 320 -5.78 6.65 -3.76
N HIS A 321 -5.18 6.22 -2.65
CA HIS A 321 -3.77 6.52 -2.37
C HIS A 321 -2.81 5.89 -3.38
N SER A 322 -3.13 4.71 -3.93
CA SER A 322 -2.29 4.04 -4.90
C SER A 322 -2.57 4.44 -6.35
N ARG A 323 -3.69 5.15 -6.62
CA ARG A 323 -4.24 5.37 -7.97
C ARG A 323 -4.29 4.05 -8.75
N GLN A 324 -4.97 3.06 -8.20
CA GLN A 324 -5.04 1.72 -8.77
C GLN A 324 -6.46 1.17 -8.70
N SER A 325 -6.81 0.26 -9.62
CA SER A 325 -8.06 -0.49 -9.57
C SER A 325 -8.24 -1.18 -8.21
N ALA A 326 -9.41 -1.00 -7.59
CA ALA A 326 -9.77 -1.71 -6.37
C ALA A 326 -9.86 -3.23 -6.58
N GLN A 327 -10.11 -3.70 -7.81
CA GLN A 327 -10.05 -5.12 -8.13
C GLN A 327 -8.62 -5.65 -7.99
N ILE A 328 -7.61 -4.88 -8.36
CA ILE A 328 -6.20 -5.27 -8.22
C ILE A 328 -5.78 -5.16 -6.76
N ILE A 329 -6.05 -4.02 -6.11
CA ILE A 329 -5.61 -3.75 -4.73
C ILE A 329 -6.15 -4.80 -3.75
N SER A 330 -7.40 -5.23 -3.90
CA SER A 330 -8.01 -6.22 -3.00
C SER A 330 -7.26 -7.55 -2.95
N ARG A 331 -6.53 -7.92 -4.00
CA ARG A 331 -5.72 -9.14 -4.03
C ARG A 331 -4.24 -8.90 -3.77
N LEU A 332 -3.81 -7.67 -3.51
CA LEU A 332 -2.42 -7.38 -3.17
C LEU A 332 -2.16 -7.54 -1.67
N SER A 333 -0.91 -7.85 -1.31
CA SER A 333 -0.48 -7.73 0.09
C SER A 333 -0.32 -6.25 0.46
N PRO A 334 -0.39 -5.88 1.74
CA PRO A 334 -0.14 -4.49 2.15
C PRO A 334 1.24 -3.97 1.67
N GLY A 335 2.25 -4.85 1.65
CA GLY A 335 3.59 -4.55 1.09
C GLY A 335 3.59 -4.24 -0.41
N SER A 336 2.74 -4.90 -1.20
CA SER A 336 2.55 -4.58 -2.62
C SER A 336 1.79 -3.26 -2.80
N VAL A 337 0.83 -2.95 -1.92
CA VAL A 337 0.09 -1.68 -1.96
C VAL A 337 1.01 -0.50 -1.64
N ILE A 338 1.87 -0.59 -0.62
CA ILE A 338 2.83 0.49 -0.34
C ILE A 338 3.79 0.68 -1.50
N SER A 339 4.21 -0.41 -2.15
CA SER A 339 5.01 -0.34 -3.37
C SER A 339 4.28 0.41 -4.49
N ALA A 340 2.98 0.19 -4.67
CA ALA A 340 2.19 0.91 -5.67
C ALA A 340 2.10 2.41 -5.34
N ILE A 341 1.92 2.78 -4.06
CA ILE A 341 1.91 4.18 -3.61
C ILE A 341 3.27 4.84 -3.87
N GLN A 342 4.38 4.16 -3.55
CA GLN A 342 5.73 4.66 -3.83
C GLN A 342 5.95 4.86 -5.33
N MET A 343 5.54 3.90 -6.17
CA MET A 343 5.64 4.06 -7.62
C MET A 343 4.85 5.28 -8.11
N ARG A 344 3.64 5.50 -7.58
CA ARG A 344 2.83 6.68 -7.90
C ARG A 344 3.53 7.97 -7.51
N VAL A 345 4.06 8.07 -6.28
CA VAL A 345 4.78 9.27 -5.83
C VAL A 345 6.07 9.50 -6.64
N ALA A 346 6.78 8.43 -7.00
CA ALA A 346 7.97 8.54 -7.85
C ALA A 346 7.62 9.06 -9.25
N MET A 347 6.51 8.59 -9.84
CA MET A 347 6.01 9.10 -11.11
C MET A 347 5.57 10.57 -11.01
N ASP A 348 4.88 10.96 -9.94
CA ASP A 348 4.50 12.35 -9.67
C ASP A 348 5.77 13.26 -9.56
N ASP A 349 6.89 12.72 -9.05
CA ASP A 349 8.19 13.42 -8.96
C ASP A 349 9.02 13.42 -10.27
N GLY A 350 8.50 12.82 -11.35
CA GLY A 350 9.22 12.63 -12.62
C GLY A 350 10.39 11.64 -12.55
N VAL A 351 10.35 10.70 -11.59
CA VAL A 351 11.35 9.63 -11.41
C VAL A 351 10.85 8.35 -12.06
N LEU A 352 11.66 7.81 -12.98
CA LEU A 352 11.35 6.56 -13.66
C LEU A 352 11.39 5.38 -12.70
N VAL A 353 10.43 4.48 -12.84
CA VAL A 353 10.32 3.30 -11.99
C VAL A 353 11.14 2.16 -12.60
N PRO A 354 12.16 1.63 -11.90
CA PRO A 354 13.00 0.56 -12.44
C PRO A 354 12.23 -0.74 -12.60
N TRP A 355 12.47 -1.47 -13.69
CA TRP A 355 11.85 -2.78 -13.91
C TRP A 355 12.38 -3.84 -12.93
N LYS A 356 13.71 -3.91 -12.75
CA LYS A 356 14.38 -4.85 -11.86
C LYS A 356 15.22 -4.10 -10.83
N LYS A 357 15.16 -4.51 -9.56
CA LYS A 357 16.01 -3.94 -8.51
C LYS A 357 17.40 -4.54 -8.61
N ASN A 358 18.37 -3.72 -9.01
CA ASN A 358 19.77 -4.13 -9.19
C ASN A 358 20.74 -3.34 -8.29
N ARG A 359 20.26 -2.67 -7.23
CA ARG A 359 21.12 -1.93 -6.29
C ARG A 359 21.71 -2.91 -5.27
N PRO A 360 23.03 -3.11 -5.22
CA PRO A 360 23.68 -3.85 -4.15
C PRO A 360 23.67 -3.06 -2.85
N GLU A 361 23.88 -3.76 -1.74
CA GLU A 361 24.22 -3.14 -0.45
C GLU A 361 25.56 -2.40 -0.55
N ASP A 362 25.72 -1.32 0.22
CA ASP A 362 26.99 -0.61 0.27
C ASP A 362 28.04 -1.44 1.00
N THR A 363 29.31 -1.25 0.67
CA THR A 363 30.41 -1.96 1.35
C THR A 363 30.50 -1.54 2.82
N LYS A 364 30.37 -2.50 3.73
CA LYS A 364 30.50 -2.32 5.18
C LYS A 364 31.72 -3.04 5.74
N SER A 365 32.33 -2.50 6.79
CA SER A 365 33.35 -3.24 7.55
C SER A 365 32.69 -4.33 8.40
N ALA A 366 33.47 -5.32 8.86
CA ALA A 366 32.96 -6.37 9.75
C ALA A 366 32.39 -5.79 11.06
N LEU A 367 32.96 -4.69 11.55
CA LEU A 367 32.48 -4.00 12.75
C LEU A 367 31.14 -3.29 12.48
N ASP A 368 31.03 -2.63 11.33
CA ASP A 368 29.77 -1.96 10.93
C ASP A 368 28.65 -2.99 10.79
N LEU A 369 28.91 -4.15 10.20
CA LEU A 369 27.94 -5.23 10.08
C LEU A 369 27.45 -5.72 11.46
N LEU A 370 28.36 -5.91 12.43
CA LEU A 370 28.00 -6.34 13.79
C LEU A 370 27.14 -5.29 14.53
N GLN A 371 27.35 -4.01 14.23
CA GLN A 371 26.58 -2.91 14.83
C GLN A 371 25.21 -2.74 14.15
N ALA A 372 25.17 -2.89 12.81
CA ALA A 372 24.00 -2.70 11.98
C ALA A 372 23.01 -3.87 12.06
N ASP A 373 23.49 -5.11 12.21
CA ASP A 373 22.70 -6.34 12.31
C ASP A 373 22.05 -6.50 13.70
N ARG A 374 21.30 -5.47 14.11
CA ARG A 374 20.55 -5.42 15.37
C ARG A 374 19.11 -5.01 15.08
N GLY A 375 18.17 -5.81 15.56
CA GLY A 375 16.74 -5.53 15.48
C GLY A 375 16.26 -4.48 16.49
N GLY A 376 14.94 -4.48 16.74
CA GLY A 376 14.32 -3.69 17.80
C GLY A 376 14.83 -4.07 19.19
N LEU A 377 14.78 -3.11 20.12
CA LEU A 377 15.13 -3.34 21.52
C LEU A 377 13.95 -3.96 22.27
N TYR A 378 14.26 -4.92 23.14
CA TYR A 378 13.35 -5.46 24.14
C TYR A 378 14.04 -5.35 25.49
N LEU A 379 13.29 -4.94 26.51
CA LEU A 379 13.67 -5.14 27.90
C LEU A 379 13.02 -6.46 28.35
N ASP A 380 13.71 -7.29 29.12
CA ASP A 380 13.08 -8.50 29.66
C ASP A 380 11.96 -8.13 30.63
N SER A 381 10.80 -8.77 30.48
CA SER A 381 9.68 -8.57 31.40
C SER A 381 10.04 -9.13 32.78
N ARG A 382 9.55 -8.48 33.85
CA ARG A 382 9.65 -9.03 35.21
C ARG A 382 8.50 -10.00 35.46
N PRO A 383 8.72 -11.34 35.48
CA PRO A 383 7.63 -12.29 35.66
C PRO A 383 6.90 -12.05 36.98
N GLY A 384 5.57 -12.13 36.94
CA GLY A 384 4.74 -11.87 38.10
C GLY A 384 3.49 -11.08 37.76
N VAL A 385 2.69 -10.85 38.79
CA VAL A 385 1.47 -10.04 38.71
C VAL A 385 1.78 -8.67 39.31
N HIS A 386 1.53 -7.64 38.52
CA HIS A 386 1.77 -6.24 38.88
C HIS A 386 0.45 -5.50 38.85
N ALA A 387 0.17 -4.73 39.91
CA ALA A 387 -1.03 -3.91 40.01
C ALA A 387 -0.77 -2.48 39.49
N SER A 388 -1.81 -1.81 38.99
CA SER A 388 -1.75 -0.39 38.57
C SER A 388 -0.61 -0.10 37.61
N VAL A 389 -0.65 -0.72 36.43
CA VAL A 389 0.41 -0.57 35.41
C VAL A 389 -0.09 0.24 34.24
N ILE A 390 0.69 1.23 33.82
CA ILE A 390 0.38 2.09 32.68
C ILE A 390 1.13 1.59 31.45
N GLU A 391 0.44 1.53 30.30
CA GLU A 391 1.03 1.26 29.00
C GLU A 391 1.08 2.56 28.18
N LEU A 392 2.28 2.92 27.74
CA LEU A 392 2.49 4.00 26.76
C LEU A 392 3.02 3.37 25.46
N ASP A 393 2.52 3.82 24.32
CA ASP A 393 2.87 3.27 23.00
C ASP A 393 3.13 4.40 21.97
N PHE A 394 4.22 4.27 21.20
CA PHE A 394 4.53 5.23 20.15
C PHE A 394 3.63 5.03 18.93
N ALA A 395 2.94 6.10 18.51
CA ALA A 395 2.05 6.06 17.38
C ALA A 395 2.80 5.77 16.07
N SER A 396 2.64 4.55 15.56
CA SER A 396 3.24 4.09 14.29
C SER A 396 4.77 4.31 14.26
N LEU A 397 5.48 3.85 15.30
CA LEU A 397 6.88 4.20 15.56
C LEU A 397 7.78 4.18 14.31
N PHE A 398 7.88 3.05 13.60
CA PHE A 398 8.81 2.95 12.47
C PHE A 398 8.50 3.91 11.31
N PRO A 399 7.26 4.00 10.79
CA PRO A 399 6.89 5.06 9.84
C PRO A 399 7.17 6.48 10.36
N SER A 400 6.91 6.75 11.63
CA SER A 400 7.17 8.05 12.24
C SER A 400 8.67 8.35 12.31
N ILE A 401 9.51 7.35 12.59
CA ILE A 401 10.99 7.47 12.50
C ILE A 401 11.42 7.77 11.06
N ILE A 402 10.85 7.06 10.06
CA ILE A 402 11.16 7.29 8.64
C ILE A 402 10.92 8.76 8.27
N ALA A 403 9.76 9.30 8.64
CA ALA A 403 9.39 10.69 8.36
C ALA A 403 10.24 11.70 9.14
N THR A 404 10.29 11.57 10.47
CA THR A 404 10.90 12.57 11.36
C THR A 404 12.43 12.59 11.31
N ARG A 405 13.06 11.45 11.00
CA ARG A 405 14.52 11.33 10.87
C ARG A 405 14.98 11.40 9.41
N ASN A 406 14.05 11.68 8.50
CA ASN A 406 14.31 11.85 7.07
C ASN A 406 15.04 10.65 6.45
N ILE A 407 14.63 9.43 6.78
CA ILE A 407 15.28 8.18 6.32
C ILE A 407 14.71 7.80 4.96
N SER A 408 15.54 7.82 3.92
CA SER A 408 15.18 7.45 2.55
C SER A 408 16.44 7.01 1.78
N PRO A 409 16.35 6.21 0.71
CA PRO A 409 17.53 5.76 -0.03
C PRO A 409 18.46 6.89 -0.45
N GLU A 410 17.94 8.03 -0.87
CA GLU A 410 18.70 9.18 -1.35
C GLU A 410 19.19 10.13 -0.26
N THR A 411 18.63 10.03 0.95
CA THR A 411 19.02 10.88 2.08
C THR A 411 20.08 10.23 2.96
N LEU A 412 20.18 8.89 2.91
CA LEU A 412 21.17 8.13 3.68
C LEU A 412 22.55 8.25 3.06
N ASN A 413 23.49 8.74 3.86
CA ASN A 413 24.88 8.97 3.44
C ASN A 413 24.98 9.81 2.16
N CYS A 414 24.18 10.89 2.05
CA CYS A 414 24.25 11.77 0.89
C CYS A 414 25.66 12.35 0.71
N SER A 415 26.07 12.61 -0.53
CA SER A 415 27.30 13.34 -0.85
C SER A 415 27.22 14.85 -0.53
N CYS A 416 26.04 15.32 -0.12
CA CYS A 416 25.65 16.71 -0.08
C CYS A 416 26.00 17.43 1.24
N CYS A 417 25.94 16.73 2.36
CA CYS A 417 26.17 17.30 3.69
C CYS A 417 26.70 16.28 4.68
N GLN A 418 27.25 16.76 5.79
CA GLN A 418 27.59 15.94 6.96
C GLN A 418 26.97 16.53 8.23
N PRO A 419 26.63 15.71 9.24
CA PRO A 419 26.18 16.20 10.53
C PRO A 419 27.18 17.18 11.17
N ALA A 420 26.68 18.24 11.80
CA ALA A 420 27.51 19.12 12.61
C ALA A 420 27.98 18.41 13.89
N SER A 421 29.19 18.73 14.35
CA SER A 421 29.79 18.12 15.55
C SER A 421 29.03 18.46 16.84
N SER A 422 28.22 19.51 16.83
CA SER A 422 27.38 19.96 17.94
C SER A 422 26.03 19.22 17.93
N GLY A 423 25.86 18.26 18.84
CA GLY A 423 24.74 17.31 18.92
C GLY A 423 23.37 17.89 19.35
N VAL A 424 22.95 19.03 18.81
CA VAL A 424 21.61 19.56 19.05
C VAL A 424 20.64 18.89 18.09
N ALA A 425 19.55 18.32 18.60
CA ALA A 425 18.47 17.65 17.86
C ALA A 425 17.66 18.58 16.92
N SER A 426 18.23 19.66 16.40
CA SER A 426 17.54 20.67 15.59
C SER A 426 17.12 20.17 14.21
N GLY A 427 17.60 18.99 13.79
CA GLY A 427 17.36 18.40 12.47
C GLY A 427 16.08 17.59 12.30
N VAL A 428 15.31 17.34 13.38
CA VAL A 428 14.06 16.56 13.29
C VAL A 428 13.07 17.23 12.33
N VAL A 429 12.51 16.44 11.43
CA VAL A 429 11.48 16.88 10.49
C VAL A 429 10.10 16.78 11.17
N PRO A 430 9.24 17.81 11.08
CA PRO A 430 7.87 17.71 11.59
C PRO A 430 7.12 16.53 10.97
N LEU A 431 6.32 15.81 11.77
CA LEU A 431 5.57 14.66 11.27
C LEU A 431 4.44 15.05 10.31
N HIS A 432 3.86 16.25 10.48
CA HIS A 432 2.79 16.73 9.61
C HIS A 432 3.32 17.06 8.20
N PRO A 433 2.72 16.54 7.10
CA PRO A 433 3.25 16.69 5.75
C PRO A 433 3.52 18.13 5.31
N ASP A 434 2.57 19.05 5.56
CA ASP A 434 2.72 20.45 5.15
C ASP A 434 3.81 21.18 5.94
N ALA A 435 3.96 20.85 7.23
CA ALA A 435 5.01 21.41 8.07
C ALA A 435 6.39 20.87 7.67
N ALA A 436 6.48 19.59 7.30
CA ALA A 436 7.70 19.01 6.72
C ALA A 436 8.06 19.70 5.39
N ALA A 437 7.09 19.89 4.50
CA ALA A 437 7.29 20.58 3.23
C ALA A 437 7.75 22.03 3.44
N GLN A 438 7.16 22.74 4.41
CA GLN A 438 7.59 24.09 4.78
C GLN A 438 9.03 24.10 5.33
N GLU A 439 9.36 23.20 6.26
CA GLU A 439 10.71 23.08 6.83
C GLU A 439 11.77 22.86 5.73
N PHE A 440 11.49 22.05 4.71
CA PHE A 440 12.43 21.85 3.60
C PHE A 440 12.50 23.02 2.61
N ARG A 441 11.41 23.78 2.42
CA ARG A 441 11.46 25.07 1.70
C ARG A 441 12.37 26.05 2.43
N ASP A 442 12.25 26.13 3.76
CA ASP A 442 13.06 27.03 4.59
C ASP A 442 14.54 26.60 4.61
N ARG A 443 14.81 25.28 4.69
CA ARG A 443 16.16 24.71 4.57
C ARG A 443 16.80 25.06 3.23
N ALA A 444 16.07 24.95 2.13
CA ALA A 444 16.55 25.27 0.79
C ALA A 444 16.93 26.75 0.64
N VAL A 445 16.12 27.67 1.17
CA VAL A 445 16.41 29.12 1.14
C VAL A 445 17.67 29.46 1.94
N ARG A 446 17.90 28.77 3.07
CA ARG A 446 19.05 29.02 3.95
C ARG A 446 20.34 28.32 3.51
N SER A 447 20.26 27.31 2.66
CA SER A 447 21.45 26.60 2.19
C SER A 447 22.30 27.49 1.29
N ARG A 448 23.50 27.85 1.75
CA ARG A 448 24.53 28.49 0.91
C ARG A 448 24.99 27.51 -0.18
N PHE A 449 25.29 28.04 -1.37
CA PHE A 449 25.88 27.30 -2.50
C PHE A 449 27.00 26.36 -2.02
N GLY A 450 26.76 25.06 -2.10
CA GLY A 450 27.80 24.03 -2.00
C GLY A 450 28.00 23.46 -3.39
N HIS A 451 29.23 23.41 -3.88
CA HIS A 451 29.54 22.99 -5.25
C HIS A 451 29.29 21.49 -5.54
N GLY A 452 28.63 20.74 -4.63
CA GLY A 452 28.32 19.31 -4.80
C GLY A 452 29.53 18.37 -4.83
N LEU A 453 30.74 18.91 -4.76
CA LEU A 453 32.01 18.16 -4.85
C LEU A 453 32.51 17.66 -3.49
N PHE A 454 32.15 18.32 -2.40
CA PHE A 454 32.53 17.93 -1.04
C PHE A 454 31.35 18.16 -0.09
N PRO A 455 31.05 17.21 0.82
CA PRO A 455 29.97 17.38 1.78
C PRO A 455 30.33 18.51 2.74
N LEU A 456 29.39 19.44 2.93
CA LEU A 456 29.53 20.53 3.89
C LEU A 456 28.82 20.17 5.20
N SER A 457 29.38 20.58 6.33
CA SER A 457 28.70 20.46 7.62
C SER A 457 27.33 21.15 7.57
N ASN A 458 26.32 20.49 8.11
CA ASN A 458 24.94 20.97 8.13
C ASN A 458 24.30 20.60 9.48
N GLU A 459 23.82 21.61 10.20
CA GLU A 459 23.21 21.46 11.53
C GLU A 459 21.90 20.65 11.53
N LYS A 460 21.25 20.55 10.36
CA LYS A 460 20.00 19.80 10.16
C LYS A 460 20.22 18.35 9.71
N ALA A 461 21.45 17.96 9.39
CA ALA A 461 21.79 16.57 9.10
C ALA A 461 21.92 15.78 10.40
N LEU A 462 21.37 14.56 10.45
CA LEU A 462 21.31 13.76 11.66
C LEU A 462 22.24 12.54 11.56
N SER A 463 23.11 12.36 12.54
CA SER A 463 23.85 11.11 12.70
C SER A 463 22.91 10.00 13.18
N VAL A 464 23.06 8.79 12.64
CA VAL A 464 22.28 7.64 13.07
C VAL A 464 22.89 7.05 14.34
N PRO A 465 22.10 6.84 15.42
CA PRO A 465 22.64 6.38 16.70
C PRO A 465 23.40 5.05 16.60
N GLY A 466 24.66 5.05 17.01
CA GLY A 466 25.49 3.85 17.07
C GLY A 466 25.90 3.26 15.71
N LEU A 467 25.65 3.95 14.59
CA LEU A 467 26.06 3.54 13.25
C LEU A 467 26.88 4.65 12.57
N ASN A 468 27.83 4.29 11.73
CA ASN A 468 28.59 5.24 10.91
C ASN A 468 27.77 5.68 9.68
N MET A 469 26.64 6.33 9.93
CA MET A 469 25.67 6.73 8.92
C MET A 469 24.98 8.03 9.31
N HIS A 470 24.48 8.77 8.33
CA HIS A 470 23.70 9.97 8.57
C HIS A 470 22.53 10.13 7.58
N THR A 471 21.56 10.97 7.94
CA THR A 471 20.49 11.42 7.06
C THR A 471 20.67 12.88 6.64
N CYS A 472 20.30 13.15 5.40
CA CYS A 472 20.45 14.45 4.76
C CYS A 472 19.65 15.55 5.47
N GLY A 473 20.30 16.69 5.71
CA GLY A 473 19.67 17.89 6.26
C GLY A 473 19.06 18.82 5.20
N ARG A 474 19.31 18.58 3.91
CA ARG A 474 18.96 19.50 2.79
C ARG A 474 17.77 19.04 1.96
N THR A 475 17.70 17.74 1.66
CA THR A 475 16.73 17.15 0.73
C THR A 475 15.63 16.44 1.50
N HIS A 476 14.36 16.66 1.13
CA HIS A 476 13.22 15.97 1.73
C HIS A 476 13.13 14.53 1.19
N GLY A 477 13.33 13.56 2.06
CA GLY A 477 13.34 12.15 1.72
C GLY A 477 12.01 11.64 1.18
N PHE A 478 12.09 10.88 0.10
CA PHE A 478 11.01 10.24 -0.62
C PHE A 478 10.17 9.35 0.29
N LEU A 479 10.79 8.47 1.08
CA LEU A 479 10.02 7.58 1.98
C LEU A 479 9.23 8.38 3.02
N GLY A 480 9.82 9.46 3.56
CA GLY A 480 9.13 10.38 4.48
C GLY A 480 7.90 11.03 3.84
N ARG A 481 8.02 11.51 2.59
CA ARG A 481 6.92 12.07 1.79
C ARG A 481 5.82 11.05 1.48
N VAL A 482 6.15 9.76 1.43
CA VAL A 482 5.17 8.69 1.23
C VAL A 482 4.41 8.37 2.52
N VAL A 483 5.11 8.19 3.65
CA VAL A 483 4.49 7.71 4.88
C VAL A 483 3.82 8.80 5.71
N ALA A 484 4.34 10.03 5.72
CA ALA A 484 3.78 11.11 6.54
C ALA A 484 2.30 11.43 6.20
N PRO A 485 1.88 11.53 4.92
CA PRO A 485 0.47 11.73 4.58
C PRO A 485 -0.43 10.59 5.04
N ILE A 486 0.06 9.35 5.01
CA ILE A 486 -0.69 8.16 5.45
C ILE A 486 -0.87 8.18 6.97
N ILE A 487 0.18 8.55 7.72
CA ILE A 487 0.14 8.70 9.19
C ILE A 487 -0.87 9.77 9.57
N GLU A 488 -0.82 10.94 8.91
CA GLU A 488 -1.75 12.04 9.18
C GLU A 488 -3.19 11.65 8.84
N ARG A 489 -3.43 11.04 7.67
CA ARG A 489 -4.77 10.58 7.29
C ARG A 489 -5.32 9.56 8.27
N ARG A 490 -4.49 8.61 8.73
CA ARG A 490 -4.88 7.64 9.75
C ARG A 490 -5.23 8.32 11.08
N ARG A 491 -4.46 9.32 11.50
CA ARG A 491 -4.73 10.10 12.72
C ARG A 491 -6.07 10.80 12.66
N GLU A 492 -6.40 11.41 11.54
CA GLU A 492 -7.68 12.09 11.34
C GLU A 492 -8.85 11.09 11.38
N LEU A 493 -8.75 9.97 10.65
CA LEU A 493 -9.79 8.93 10.66
C LEU A 493 -9.99 8.33 12.06
N LYS A 494 -8.90 8.14 12.84
CA LYS A 494 -8.99 7.70 14.23
C LYS A 494 -9.80 8.66 15.10
N ARG A 495 -9.71 9.98 14.88
CA ARG A 495 -10.47 11.00 15.64
C ARG A 495 -11.96 10.98 15.29
N GLN A 496 -12.29 10.64 14.04
CA GLN A 496 -13.67 10.59 13.55
C GLN A 496 -14.38 9.26 13.85
N ARG A 497 -13.63 8.22 14.25
CA ARG A 497 -14.18 6.93 14.66
C ARG A 497 -15.19 7.10 15.81
N GLN A 498 -16.38 6.55 15.62
CA GLN A 498 -17.44 6.54 16.62
C GLN A 498 -17.55 5.18 17.29
N ARG A 499 -17.40 4.09 16.52
CA ARG A 499 -17.48 2.71 17.02
C ARG A 499 -16.57 1.78 16.21
N LYS A 500 -16.23 0.64 16.80
CA LYS A 500 -15.49 -0.41 16.10
C LYS A 500 -16.29 -0.90 14.89
N GLY A 501 -15.66 -1.03 13.73
CA GLY A 501 -16.27 -1.47 12.48
C GLY A 501 -17.10 -0.41 11.72
N ASP A 502 -17.10 0.85 12.16
CA ASP A 502 -17.62 1.93 11.31
C ASP A 502 -16.67 2.24 10.13
N ALA A 503 -17.12 3.08 9.19
CA ALA A 503 -16.35 3.43 7.99
C ALA A 503 -14.97 4.02 8.31
N TYR A 504 -14.86 4.84 9.36
CA TYR A 504 -13.60 5.49 9.74
C TYR A 504 -12.65 4.50 10.41
N ASP A 505 -13.16 3.59 11.25
CA ASP A 505 -12.40 2.49 11.85
C ASP A 505 -11.84 1.55 10.78
N LEU A 506 -12.67 1.18 9.82
CA LEU A 506 -12.31 0.35 8.68
C LEU A 506 -11.19 0.99 7.82
N ARG A 507 -11.31 2.29 7.52
CA ARG A 507 -10.27 3.04 6.79
C ARG A 507 -8.97 3.16 7.58
N GLN A 508 -9.02 3.53 8.86
CA GLN A 508 -7.78 3.64 9.67
C GLN A 508 -7.11 2.27 9.86
N ASN A 509 -7.86 1.17 9.93
CA ASN A 509 -7.32 -0.19 10.00
C ASN A 509 -6.58 -0.58 8.71
N ALA A 510 -7.12 -0.24 7.54
CA ALA A 510 -6.43 -0.46 6.26
C ALA A 510 -5.08 0.30 6.20
N LEU A 511 -5.08 1.58 6.60
CA LEU A 511 -3.85 2.39 6.67
C LEU A 511 -2.87 1.90 7.74
N LYS A 512 -3.36 1.38 8.87
CA LYS A 512 -2.53 0.75 9.91
C LYS A 512 -1.73 -0.40 9.32
N TRP A 513 -2.38 -1.33 8.62
CA TRP A 513 -1.71 -2.48 8.02
C TRP A 513 -0.70 -2.09 6.95
N LEU A 514 -1.01 -1.06 6.17
CA LEU A 514 -0.06 -0.48 5.21
C LEU A 514 1.21 0.03 5.92
N LEU A 515 1.03 0.83 6.99
CA LEU A 515 2.13 1.42 7.78
C LEU A 515 3.00 0.38 8.48
N VAL A 516 2.39 -0.69 9.03
CA VAL A 516 3.13 -1.81 9.65
C VAL A 516 4.10 -2.46 8.67
N THR A 517 3.74 -2.56 7.39
CA THR A 517 4.59 -3.19 6.37
C THR A 517 5.68 -2.29 5.79
N CYS A 518 5.61 -0.96 6.00
CA CYS A 518 6.58 -0.01 5.45
C CYS A 518 8.01 -0.31 5.93
N PHE A 519 8.17 -0.66 7.20
CA PHE A 519 9.46 -1.04 7.79
C PHE A 519 10.07 -2.26 7.10
N GLY A 520 9.33 -3.38 7.06
CA GLY A 520 9.80 -4.62 6.43
C GLY A 520 10.08 -4.43 4.93
N TYR A 521 9.33 -3.56 4.25
CA TYR A 521 9.54 -3.25 2.84
C TYR A 521 10.92 -2.61 2.59
N THR A 522 11.44 -1.76 3.49
CA THR A 522 12.77 -1.14 3.30
C THR A 522 13.90 -2.16 3.21
N GLY A 523 13.83 -3.26 3.98
CA GLY A 523 14.79 -4.37 3.94
C GLY A 523 14.48 -5.47 2.93
N TYR A 524 13.36 -5.38 2.19
CA TYR A 524 12.97 -6.43 1.26
C TYR A 524 13.81 -6.40 -0.03
N ARG A 525 14.37 -7.56 -0.40
CA ARG A 525 15.26 -7.68 -1.58
C ARG A 525 14.66 -7.18 -2.90
N ASN A 526 13.34 -7.28 -3.09
CA ASN A 526 12.68 -6.85 -4.33
C ASN A 526 11.94 -5.50 -4.19
N ALA A 527 12.08 -4.81 -3.06
CA ALA A 527 11.52 -3.47 -2.89
C ALA A 527 12.27 -2.46 -3.77
N ARG A 528 11.59 -1.84 -4.75
CA ARG A 528 12.21 -0.97 -5.77
C ARG A 528 12.90 0.24 -5.15
N PHE A 529 12.27 0.82 -4.12
CA PHE A 529 12.78 1.96 -3.36
C PHE A 529 13.24 1.56 -1.96
N GLY A 530 13.48 0.26 -1.72
CA GLY A 530 14.03 -0.23 -0.45
C GLY A 530 15.55 -0.20 -0.44
N ARG A 531 16.13 0.11 0.72
CA ARG A 531 17.58 0.13 0.98
C ARG A 531 17.81 -0.48 2.37
N ILE A 532 18.72 -1.44 2.50
CA ILE A 532 18.93 -2.16 3.77
C ILE A 532 19.46 -1.21 4.86
N GLU A 533 20.29 -0.24 4.50
CA GLU A 533 20.75 0.81 5.40
C GLU A 533 19.58 1.62 6.00
N ALA A 534 18.47 1.76 5.27
CA ALA A 534 17.28 2.40 5.82
C ALA A 534 16.65 1.57 6.93
N HIS A 535 16.58 0.24 6.73
CA HIS A 535 16.10 -0.69 7.75
C HIS A 535 16.96 -0.65 9.02
N GLU A 536 18.28 -0.68 8.86
CA GLU A 536 19.26 -0.57 9.93
C GLU A 536 19.13 0.77 10.68
N ALA A 537 18.97 1.89 9.95
CA ALA A 537 18.77 3.22 10.51
C ALA A 537 17.50 3.31 11.37
N ILE A 538 16.39 2.74 10.89
CA ILE A 538 15.12 2.72 11.61
C ILE A 538 15.27 1.94 12.92
N CYS A 539 15.88 0.76 12.88
CA CYS A 539 16.16 -0.03 14.07
C CYS A 539 17.03 0.74 15.07
N ALA A 540 18.11 1.38 14.61
CA ALA A 540 18.98 2.19 15.45
C ALA A 540 18.26 3.32 16.18
N TRP A 541 17.45 4.10 15.45
CA TRP A 541 16.63 5.15 16.04
C TRP A 541 15.57 4.61 17.00
N SER A 542 14.93 3.48 16.69
CA SER A 542 13.96 2.86 17.60
C SER A 542 14.59 2.46 18.93
N ARG A 543 15.79 1.87 18.92
CA ARG A 543 16.51 1.53 20.16
C ARG A 543 16.87 2.77 20.97
N ASP A 544 17.40 3.81 20.32
CA ASP A 544 17.76 5.08 20.97
C ASP A 544 16.54 5.77 21.60
N LEU A 545 15.41 5.82 20.90
CA LEU A 545 14.17 6.39 21.42
C LEU A 545 13.63 5.60 22.62
N LEU A 546 13.65 4.27 22.55
CA LEU A 546 13.16 3.43 23.65
C LEU A 546 14.05 3.59 24.90
N LEU A 547 15.38 3.60 24.73
CA LEU A 547 16.33 3.82 25.84
C LEU A 547 16.14 5.19 26.50
N ARG A 548 16.03 6.26 25.71
CA ARG A 548 15.77 7.61 26.24
C ARG A 548 14.44 7.68 27.00
N THR A 549 13.41 7.00 26.49
CA THR A 549 12.10 6.94 27.16
C THR A 549 12.21 6.21 28.50
N ILE A 550 12.95 5.10 28.56
CA ILE A 550 13.20 4.34 29.79
C ILE A 550 13.96 5.20 30.82
N GLU A 551 15.05 5.83 30.40
CA GLU A 551 15.87 6.70 31.26
C GLU A 551 15.06 7.88 31.81
N ALA A 552 14.27 8.54 30.95
CA ALA A 552 13.41 9.64 31.35
C ALA A 552 12.28 9.19 32.29
N ALA A 553 11.70 8.01 32.07
CA ALA A 553 10.65 7.48 32.95
C ALA A 553 11.22 7.18 34.34
N GLN A 554 12.41 6.58 34.42
CA GLN A 554 13.11 6.31 35.68
C GLN A 554 13.43 7.61 36.45
N ALA A 555 13.86 8.66 35.75
CA ALA A 555 14.12 9.96 36.35
C ALA A 555 12.85 10.61 36.93
N ASP A 556 11.68 10.36 36.33
CA ASP A 556 10.38 10.85 36.79
C ASP A 556 9.76 9.96 37.90
N GLY A 557 10.50 8.96 38.41
CA GLY A 557 10.04 8.07 39.48
C GLY A 557 9.08 6.99 39.01
N TRP A 558 9.19 6.56 37.76
CA TRP A 558 8.52 5.37 37.23
C TRP A 558 9.49 4.19 37.19
N ASP A 559 9.02 3.01 37.55
CA ASP A 559 9.72 1.76 37.29
C ASP A 559 9.23 1.16 35.98
N VAL A 560 10.17 0.73 35.13
CA VAL A 560 9.87 0.11 33.84
C VAL A 560 9.87 -1.41 34.02
N LEU A 561 8.67 -1.99 33.99
CA LEU A 561 8.46 -3.42 34.21
C LEU A 561 8.75 -4.26 32.96
N HIS A 562 8.50 -3.67 31.79
CA HIS A 562 8.70 -4.28 30.49
C HIS A 562 8.80 -3.20 29.41
N ALA A 563 9.45 -3.51 28.29
CA ALA A 563 9.45 -2.66 27.10
C ALA A 563 9.63 -3.52 25.83
N ILE A 564 8.83 -3.26 24.81
CA ILE A 564 8.82 -4.01 23.55
C ILE A 564 8.78 -3.00 22.41
N VAL A 565 9.92 -2.75 21.75
CA VAL A 565 10.03 -1.92 20.54
C VAL A 565 9.46 -0.49 20.69
N ASP A 566 8.15 -0.32 20.57
CA ASP A 566 7.39 0.93 20.60
C ASP A 566 6.62 1.20 21.88
N CYS A 567 6.50 0.22 22.78
CA CYS A 567 5.71 0.34 24.00
C CYS A 567 6.52 0.08 25.28
N VAL A 568 6.11 0.76 26.35
CA VAL A 568 6.68 0.65 27.71
C VAL A 568 5.57 0.45 28.74
N TRP A 569 5.84 -0.41 29.73
CA TRP A 569 4.95 -0.64 30.87
C TRP A 569 5.55 -0.05 32.14
N LEU A 570 4.84 0.91 32.72
CA LEU A 570 5.28 1.72 33.84
C LEU A 570 4.50 1.36 35.11
N SER A 571 5.21 1.23 36.23
CA SER A 571 4.63 1.21 37.57
C SER A 571 5.17 2.38 38.39
N ASP A 572 4.34 2.93 39.26
CA ASP A 572 4.70 4.07 40.07
C ASP A 572 5.58 3.68 41.27
N LEU A 573 6.67 4.43 41.50
CA LEU A 573 7.53 4.28 42.69
C LEU A 573 7.22 5.28 43.80
N ASN A 574 6.45 6.33 43.50
CA ASN A 574 6.27 7.47 44.40
C ASN A 574 4.97 7.43 45.22
N GLY A 575 4.18 6.36 45.12
CA GLY A 575 2.91 6.21 45.85
C GLY A 575 1.82 7.16 45.39
N ARG A 576 1.85 7.60 44.13
CA ARG A 576 0.84 8.43 43.47
C ARG A 576 -0.51 7.72 43.46
N SER A 577 -1.60 8.48 43.61
CA SER A 577 -2.96 7.97 43.41
C SER A 577 -3.20 7.59 41.95
N PRO A 578 -4.17 6.72 41.62
CA PRO A 578 -4.45 6.32 40.24
C PRO A 578 -4.72 7.51 39.30
N ASP A 579 -5.50 8.50 39.74
CA ASP A 579 -5.78 9.70 38.95
C ASP A 579 -4.51 10.53 38.68
N GLN A 580 -3.63 10.63 39.68
CA GLN A 580 -2.34 11.30 39.53
C GLN A 580 -1.39 10.51 38.63
N GLN A 581 -1.38 9.18 38.73
CA GLN A 581 -0.57 8.34 37.85
C GLN A 581 -0.95 8.58 36.39
N ARG A 582 -2.24 8.62 36.09
CA ARG A 582 -2.73 8.91 34.74
C ARG A 582 -2.30 10.30 34.26
N ALA A 583 -2.56 11.34 35.05
CA ALA A 583 -2.23 12.71 34.68
C ALA A 583 -0.71 12.90 34.46
N ASP A 584 0.12 12.34 35.34
CA ASP A 584 1.58 12.41 35.26
C ASP A 584 2.10 11.60 34.06
N ALA A 585 1.51 10.44 33.76
CA ALA A 585 1.88 9.64 32.58
C ALA A 585 1.48 10.33 31.27
N GLU A 586 0.32 10.97 31.18
CA GLU A 586 -0.09 11.77 30.02
C GLU A 586 0.80 13.03 29.87
N ALA A 587 1.24 13.64 30.98
CA ALA A 587 2.21 14.74 30.95
C ALA A 587 3.60 14.27 30.49
N PHE A 588 4.07 13.14 31.00
CA PHE A 588 5.31 12.49 30.56
C PHE A 588 5.27 12.17 29.06
N ALA A 589 4.18 11.55 28.59
CA ALA A 589 3.99 11.19 27.19
C ALA A 589 4.04 12.41 26.27
N ARG A 590 3.38 13.52 26.65
CA ARG A 590 3.47 14.80 25.91
C ARG A 590 4.88 15.37 25.87
N ARG A 591 5.58 15.39 27.01
CA ARG A 591 6.96 15.88 27.09
C ARG A 591 7.91 15.10 26.16
N ILE A 592 7.85 13.77 26.21
CA ILE A 592 8.64 12.91 25.32
C ILE A 592 8.24 13.12 23.86
N SER A 593 6.95 13.25 23.56
CA SER A 593 6.46 13.51 22.21
C SER A 593 7.04 14.79 21.61
N ASP A 594 7.06 15.88 22.38
CA ASP A 594 7.59 17.17 21.96
C ASP A 594 9.12 17.13 21.78
N GLU A 595 9.83 16.39 22.64
CA GLU A 595 11.27 16.24 22.58
C GLU A 595 11.72 15.41 21.36
N VAL A 596 11.04 14.31 21.07
CA VAL A 596 11.46 13.36 20.03
C VAL A 596 10.74 13.56 18.69
N GLY A 597 9.66 14.34 18.66
CA GLY A 597 8.86 14.62 17.47
C GLY A 597 7.94 13.49 17.02
N ILE A 598 7.77 12.44 17.84
CA ILE A 598 6.89 11.29 17.56
C ILE A 598 5.88 11.15 18.70
N PRO A 599 4.57 11.07 18.43
CA PRO A 599 3.58 10.93 19.49
C PRO A 599 3.76 9.63 20.30
N LEU A 600 3.91 9.79 21.60
CA LEU A 600 3.78 8.74 22.61
C LEU A 600 2.35 8.84 23.18
N GLU A 601 1.54 7.82 22.98
CA GLU A 601 0.12 7.80 23.37
C GLU A 601 -0.06 7.01 24.68
N PHE A 602 -0.98 7.48 25.52
CA PHE A 602 -1.46 6.71 26.66
C PHE A 602 -2.44 5.65 26.14
N GLU A 603 -2.06 4.38 26.22
CA GLU A 603 -2.86 3.28 25.67
C GLU A 603 -3.82 2.72 26.73
N ALA A 604 -3.33 2.41 27.93
CA ALA A 604 -4.14 1.80 28.98
C ALA A 604 -3.59 2.01 30.39
N HIS A 605 -4.50 1.98 31.37
CA HIS A 605 -4.19 1.82 32.79
C HIS A 605 -4.74 0.46 33.26
N TYR A 606 -3.87 -0.50 33.48
CA TYR A 606 -4.27 -1.83 33.93
C TYR A 606 -4.43 -1.86 35.44
N ALA A 607 -5.59 -2.35 35.89
CA ALA A 607 -5.79 -2.73 37.28
C ALA A 607 -4.75 -3.78 37.69
N PHE A 608 -4.49 -4.75 36.81
CA PHE A 608 -3.34 -5.62 36.92
C PHE A 608 -2.86 -6.15 35.55
N ILE A 609 -1.59 -6.53 35.49
CA ILE A 609 -0.96 -7.22 34.36
C ILE A 609 -0.12 -8.39 34.89
N ALA A 610 -0.15 -9.51 34.17
CA ALA A 610 0.62 -10.69 34.48
C ALA A 610 1.62 -10.98 33.35
N PHE A 611 2.91 -10.84 33.65
CA PHE A 611 4.00 -11.26 32.77
C PHE A 611 4.36 -12.72 33.05
N LEU A 612 4.38 -13.54 32.00
CA LEU A 612 4.59 -14.98 32.13
C LEU A 612 6.08 -15.33 32.04
N PRO A 613 6.59 -16.25 32.87
CA PRO A 613 7.96 -16.73 32.74
C PRO A 613 8.13 -17.66 31.54
N SER A 614 9.32 -17.65 30.96
CA SER A 614 9.79 -18.60 29.96
C SER A 614 9.88 -20.00 30.57
N ARG A 615 9.33 -20.99 29.86
CA ARG A 615 9.39 -22.42 30.27
C ARG A 615 10.82 -22.98 30.29
N MET A 616 11.75 -22.35 29.59
CA MET A 616 13.13 -22.83 29.44
C MET A 616 14.07 -22.31 30.54
N HIS A 617 13.94 -21.03 30.90
CA HIS A 617 14.93 -20.34 31.74
C HIS A 617 14.32 -19.57 32.91
N GLY A 618 12.98 -19.53 33.05
CA GLY A 618 12.30 -18.81 34.12
C GLY A 618 12.32 -17.27 34.02
N SER A 619 13.10 -16.71 33.09
CA SER A 619 13.12 -15.27 32.75
C SER A 619 11.79 -14.82 32.13
N GLY A 620 11.56 -13.51 32.05
CA GLY A 620 10.39 -12.94 31.37
C GLY A 620 10.16 -13.47 29.96
N SER A 621 8.92 -13.79 29.63
CA SER A 621 8.54 -13.99 28.24
C SER A 621 8.43 -12.64 27.54
N LEU A 622 9.03 -12.53 26.35
CA LEU A 622 9.11 -11.28 25.61
C LEU A 622 7.74 -10.75 25.18
N THR A 623 6.85 -11.62 24.69
CA THR A 623 5.58 -11.20 24.05
C THR A 623 4.33 -11.78 24.72
N LYS A 624 4.49 -12.47 25.85
CA LYS A 624 3.39 -13.20 26.51
C LYS A 624 2.96 -12.54 27.80
N TYR A 625 1.76 -11.96 27.79
CA TYR A 625 1.14 -11.35 28.95
C TYR A 625 -0.39 -11.34 28.82
N TRP A 626 -1.06 -11.16 29.95
CA TRP A 626 -2.47 -10.81 29.97
C TRP A 626 -2.72 -9.74 31.03
N ALA A 627 -3.63 -8.83 30.72
CA ALA A 627 -3.90 -7.66 31.55
C ALA A 627 -5.39 -7.38 31.60
N PHE A 628 -5.83 -6.68 32.65
CA PHE A 628 -7.21 -6.26 32.84
C PHE A 628 -7.23 -4.76 33.19
N ASP A 629 -7.98 -3.98 32.42
CA ASP A 629 -8.09 -2.52 32.58
C ASP A 629 -9.27 -2.08 33.47
N GLY A 630 -10.02 -3.03 34.01
CA GLY A 630 -11.26 -2.78 34.76
C GLY A 630 -12.52 -3.08 33.96
N THR A 631 -12.41 -3.13 32.63
CA THR A 631 -13.52 -3.40 31.71
C THR A 631 -13.27 -4.66 30.89
N ASP A 632 -12.12 -4.76 30.23
CA ASP A 632 -11.80 -5.80 29.28
C ASP A 632 -10.44 -6.44 29.58
N TYR A 633 -10.27 -7.66 29.08
CA TYR A 633 -9.00 -8.37 29.12
C TYR A 633 -8.21 -8.17 27.83
N LYS A 634 -6.93 -7.81 27.95
CA LYS A 634 -5.95 -7.83 26.85
C LYS A 634 -5.07 -9.06 27.01
N VAL A 635 -5.10 -9.96 26.02
CA VAL A 635 -4.25 -11.16 26.00
C VAL A 635 -3.30 -11.11 24.81
N ARG A 636 -2.00 -11.32 25.06
CA ARG A 636 -0.96 -11.40 24.03
C ARG A 636 -0.11 -12.65 24.26
N GLY A 637 0.18 -13.41 23.20
CA GLY A 637 1.14 -14.50 23.28
C GLY A 637 1.10 -15.54 22.17
#